data_AF-A0A178UWQ2-F1
#
_entry.id   AF-A0A178UWQ2-F1
#
_cell.length_a   1.000
_cell.length_b   1.000
_cell.length_c   1.000
_cell.angle_alpha   90.00
_cell.angle_beta   90.00
_cell.angle_gamma   90.00
#
_symmetry.space_group_name_H-M   'P 1'
#
loop_
_entity.id
_entity.type
_entity.pdbx_description
1 polymer ?
#
loop_
_entity_poly.entity_id
_entity_poly.type
_entity_poly.pdbx_seq_one_letter_code
_entity_poly.pdbx_strand_id
1 'polypeptide(L)'
;MASTLISSLAVVLPLTLLAPSMSMKISRIDVLGYICNNGTVSNEEAYRRSYQINLDAIRGDMRHVKFGTHEYGDPPERMYVLSQCVSDLSSDECSLCWSRATDLLSQCFPATGGWFHLDGCFVRADNYSFYQEPVSHQDTKICASDKEKSAEFKGLVKEVTKSIVEAAPYSRGFSVAKMGIRDLTVYGLGVCWRTLNDELCKLCLADGALSVTSCLPSKEGFALNAGCYLRYSNYTFYNERGLLAMSFTKENLTYIFVISMVGVLAIAAGFWCGKCFYMRTSPKKKIKEKESESICTESHLMSFEYSTLKKATNNFNESCKLGVGGYGEVFKGTLSDGREIAIKRLHVSGKKPRDEIHNEIDVISRCQHKNLVRLLGCCFTNMNSFIVYEFLANTSLDHILFNPEKKKELDWKKRRTIILGTAEGLEYLHETCKIIHRDIKASNILLDLKYKPKISDFGLAKFYPEGGKDIPASSLSPSSIAGTLGYMAPEYISKGRLSNKIDAYSFGVLVLEITSGFRNNKFRSDNSLETLVTQVWKCFASNKMEEMIDKDMGEDTDKQEVKRVMQIGLLCTQESPQLRPTMSKVIQMVSSTDIVLPTPTKPPFLHDSIFFQQLPLPFEMEFGTGNGYSNGNGYTNGNGHTNGNGNYNGNGHVNGNGKANGAKVVKMKPMDSELLREQGHIMVDFIADYYKNLQDSPQDFPVLSQVQPGYLRDMLPDSAPERPESLKELLDDVSKKIMPGITHWQSPSYFAYYASSTSVAGFLGEMLNAGLSVVGFTWLTSPAATELEIIVLDWLAKLLQLPDHFLSTGKGNGGGVIQGTGCEAVLVVVLAARDRILKKVGKTLLPQLVVYGSDQTHSSFRKACLIGGIHEENIRLLKTDSSTNYGMPPESLEEAISHDLAKGFIPFFICATVGTTSSAAVDPLVPLGNIAKKYGIWLHVDAAYAGNACICPEYRKFIDGIENADSFNMNAHKWLFANQTCSPLWVKDRYSLIDALKTNPEYLEFKVKVSHVHHFVTNIKEPSIYIEDLKKRYHIHVSKKDTVVNYKDWQISLSRRFRSLKLWMVLRLYGSENLRNFIRDHVNLAKHFEDYVAQDPSFEVVTTRYFSLVCFRLAPVDGDEDQCNERNRELLAAVNSTGKIFISHTALSGKFVLRFAVGAPLTEEKHVTEAWQIIQKHASKFTRNDHY
;
A
#
# COMPACT_ATOMS: atom_id res chain seq x y z
N MET A 1 -45.27 60.49 10.39
CA MET A 1 -46.10 59.34 9.94
C MET A 1 -45.46 58.06 10.46
N ALA A 2 -45.57 57.89 11.77
CA ALA A 2 -45.01 56.82 12.57
C ALA A 2 -46.15 56.44 13.53
N SER A 3 -46.98 55.46 13.15
CA SER A 3 -48.01 54.85 14.02
C SER A 3 -48.86 53.74 13.39
N THR A 4 -48.67 53.35 12.11
CA THR A 4 -49.53 52.34 11.46
C THR A 4 -48.82 51.14 10.82
N LEU A 5 -47.54 50.88 11.15
CA LEU A 5 -46.78 49.75 10.61
C LEU A 5 -46.07 48.90 11.69
N ILE A 6 -46.55 48.97 12.94
CA ILE A 6 -45.98 48.26 14.10
C ILE A 6 -46.81 47.01 14.51
N SER A 7 -47.91 46.69 13.81
CA SER A 7 -48.83 45.60 14.19
C SER A 7 -48.79 44.34 13.31
N SER A 8 -47.76 44.14 12.47
CA SER A 8 -47.72 42.99 11.51
C SER A 8 -46.45 42.14 11.55
N LEU A 9 -45.50 42.41 12.45
CA LEU A 9 -44.17 41.78 12.46
C LEU A 9 -43.87 40.98 13.74
N ALA A 10 -44.88 40.28 14.28
CA ALA A 10 -44.77 39.53 15.54
C ALA A 10 -45.20 38.05 15.47
N VAL A 11 -45.19 37.38 14.30
CA VAL A 11 -45.70 35.98 14.21
C VAL A 11 -44.76 34.96 13.56
N VAL A 12 -43.54 35.28 13.11
CA VAL A 12 -42.68 34.25 12.49
C VAL A 12 -41.23 34.28 12.99
N LEU A 13 -41.05 33.88 14.26
CA LEU A 13 -39.87 33.19 14.80
C LEU A 13 -40.24 32.80 16.25
N PRO A 14 -40.46 31.50 16.55
CA PRO A 14 -39.33 30.57 16.67
C PRO A 14 -39.67 29.12 16.24
N LEU A 15 -39.02 28.61 15.19
CA LEU A 15 -38.99 27.15 14.91
C LEU A 15 -37.73 26.79 14.10
N THR A 16 -36.57 27.21 14.60
CA THR A 16 -35.26 26.72 14.11
C THR A 16 -34.39 26.25 15.28
N LEU A 17 -35.02 25.53 16.21
CA LEU A 17 -34.36 24.69 17.21
C LEU A 17 -35.11 23.35 17.31
N LEU A 18 -35.05 22.58 16.23
CA LEU A 18 -35.19 21.12 16.31
C LEU A 18 -34.09 20.55 15.44
N ALA A 19 -33.07 20.00 16.10
CA ALA A 19 -32.09 19.12 15.46
C ALA A 19 -32.84 18.03 14.68
N PRO A 20 -32.37 17.61 13.49
CA PRO A 20 -32.89 16.40 12.90
C PRO A 20 -32.55 15.26 13.86
N SER A 21 -33.58 14.69 14.48
CA SER A 21 -33.46 13.42 15.20
C SER A 21 -32.72 12.44 14.30
N MET A 22 -31.64 11.85 14.81
CA MET A 22 -30.97 10.71 14.19
C MET A 22 -32.03 9.68 13.81
N SER A 23 -32.37 9.59 12.52
CA SER A 23 -33.03 8.41 11.99
C SER A 23 -32.01 7.28 12.15
N MET A 24 -32.28 6.36 13.08
CA MET A 24 -31.55 5.11 13.19
C MET A 24 -31.48 4.50 11.80
N LYS A 25 -30.27 4.20 11.29
CA LYS A 25 -30.12 3.36 10.10
C LYS A 25 -30.70 1.98 10.46
N ILE A 26 -31.94 1.73 10.05
CA ILE A 26 -32.58 0.43 10.20
C ILE A 26 -31.93 -0.51 9.17
N SER A 27 -31.40 -1.63 9.65
CA SER A 27 -30.76 -2.67 8.83
C SER A 27 -31.80 -3.33 7.92
N ARG A 28 -31.86 -2.97 6.63
CA ARG A 28 -32.80 -3.56 5.64
C ARG A 28 -32.34 -4.92 5.09
N ILE A 29 -31.56 -5.68 5.86
CA ILE A 29 -31.04 -7.02 5.50
C ILE A 29 -31.51 -8.11 6.47
N ASP A 30 -32.43 -7.78 7.37
CA ASP A 30 -32.99 -8.72 8.34
C ASP A 30 -33.91 -9.73 7.62
N VAL A 31 -33.78 -11.00 7.99
CA VAL A 31 -34.59 -12.09 7.42
C VAL A 31 -35.97 -12.05 8.07
N LEU A 32 -37.01 -11.82 7.26
CA LEU A 32 -38.39 -11.81 7.71
C LEU A 32 -38.98 -13.22 7.68
N GLY A 33 -38.75 -13.96 6.61
CA GLY A 33 -39.25 -15.33 6.49
C GLY A 33 -38.54 -16.07 5.37
N TYR A 34 -38.48 -17.39 5.49
CA TYR A 34 -37.94 -18.25 4.45
C TYR A 34 -38.57 -19.64 4.48
N ILE A 35 -38.57 -20.30 3.33
CA ILE A 35 -38.99 -21.69 3.19
C ILE A 35 -38.05 -22.35 2.17
N CYS A 36 -37.53 -23.53 2.51
CA CYS A 36 -36.87 -24.42 1.57
C CYS A 36 -37.88 -25.46 1.10
N ASN A 37 -37.82 -25.85 -0.18
CA ASN A 37 -38.75 -26.82 -0.74
C ASN A 37 -38.51 -28.23 -0.16
N ASN A 38 -39.55 -29.05 -0.10
CA ASN A 38 -39.45 -30.42 0.45
C ASN A 38 -38.91 -31.46 -0.57
N GLY A 39 -38.80 -31.09 -1.86
CA GLY A 39 -38.28 -31.98 -2.90
C GLY A 39 -36.76 -32.07 -2.83
N THR A 40 -36.20 -33.24 -3.16
CA THR A 40 -34.74 -33.44 -3.29
C THR A 40 -34.34 -33.52 -4.75
N VAL A 41 -33.18 -32.96 -5.09
CA VAL A 41 -32.65 -32.97 -6.46
C VAL A 41 -32.09 -34.35 -6.82
N SER A 42 -32.34 -34.82 -8.04
CA SER A 42 -31.84 -36.13 -8.52
C SER A 42 -30.36 -36.12 -8.90
N ASN A 43 -29.86 -35.01 -9.47
CA ASN A 43 -28.45 -34.80 -9.76
C ASN A 43 -27.93 -33.51 -9.10
N GLU A 44 -27.27 -33.67 -7.95
CA GLU A 44 -26.71 -32.60 -7.13
C GLU A 44 -25.71 -31.71 -7.88
N GLU A 45 -24.87 -32.29 -8.74
CA GLU A 45 -23.82 -31.56 -9.45
C GLU A 45 -24.40 -30.72 -10.60
N ALA A 46 -25.37 -31.28 -11.34
CA ALA A 46 -26.10 -30.54 -12.37
C ALA A 46 -26.91 -29.39 -11.75
N TYR A 47 -27.59 -29.64 -10.63
CA TYR A 47 -28.36 -28.62 -9.93
C TYR A 47 -27.48 -27.50 -9.37
N ARG A 48 -26.31 -27.82 -8.78
CA ARG A 48 -25.36 -26.80 -8.30
C ARG A 48 -24.81 -25.94 -9.44
N ARG A 49 -24.58 -26.53 -10.62
CA ARG A 49 -24.19 -25.80 -11.82
C ARG A 49 -25.31 -24.85 -12.28
N SER A 50 -26.55 -25.34 -12.31
CA SER A 50 -27.72 -24.50 -12.62
C SER A 50 -27.87 -23.34 -11.63
N TYR A 51 -27.69 -23.60 -10.33
CA TYR A 51 -27.75 -22.59 -9.27
C TYR A 51 -26.74 -21.45 -9.49
N GLN A 52 -25.48 -21.80 -9.72
CA GLN A 52 -24.41 -20.81 -9.89
C GLN A 52 -24.64 -19.95 -11.15
N ILE A 53 -24.99 -20.57 -12.28
CA ILE A 53 -25.19 -19.86 -13.55
C ILE A 53 -26.39 -18.90 -13.45
N ASN A 54 -27.50 -19.33 -12.86
CA ASN A 54 -28.68 -18.50 -12.68
C ASN A 54 -28.41 -17.27 -11.80
N LEU A 55 -27.66 -17.43 -10.70
CA LEU A 55 -27.33 -16.30 -9.81
C LEU A 55 -26.27 -15.36 -10.40
N ASP A 56 -25.28 -15.88 -11.12
CA ASP A 56 -24.28 -15.04 -11.78
C ASP A 56 -24.89 -14.21 -12.91
N ALA A 57 -25.89 -14.75 -13.62
CA ALA A 57 -26.59 -14.03 -14.69
C ALA A 57 -27.35 -12.80 -14.18
N ILE A 58 -28.02 -12.88 -13.02
CA ILE A 58 -28.80 -11.76 -12.47
C ILE A 58 -27.98 -10.82 -11.57
N ARG A 59 -26.71 -11.13 -11.27
CA ARG A 59 -25.87 -10.34 -10.35
C ARG A 59 -25.75 -8.87 -10.75
N GLY A 60 -25.50 -8.60 -12.03
CA GLY A 60 -25.39 -7.23 -12.56
C GLY A 60 -26.72 -6.47 -12.45
N ASP A 61 -27.82 -7.15 -12.77
CA ASP A 61 -29.16 -6.57 -12.78
C ASP A 61 -29.61 -6.17 -11.37
N MET A 62 -29.22 -6.91 -10.33
CA MET A 62 -29.56 -6.54 -8.96
C MET A 62 -28.94 -5.20 -8.53
N ARG A 63 -27.74 -4.85 -9.03
CA ARG A 63 -27.11 -3.56 -8.70
C ARG A 63 -27.72 -2.38 -9.49
N HIS A 64 -28.05 -2.61 -10.76
CA HIS A 64 -28.45 -1.54 -11.69
C HIS A 64 -29.97 -1.39 -11.84
N VAL A 65 -30.68 -2.51 -11.90
CA VAL A 65 -32.12 -2.60 -12.19
C VAL A 65 -32.94 -2.94 -10.93
N LYS A 66 -32.28 -3.46 -9.88
CA LYS A 66 -32.86 -3.91 -8.60
C LYS A 66 -33.88 -5.04 -8.74
N PHE A 67 -33.79 -5.76 -9.86
CA PHE A 67 -34.69 -6.84 -10.24
C PHE A 67 -33.95 -7.71 -11.26
N GLY A 68 -34.09 -9.03 -11.17
CA GLY A 68 -33.57 -9.97 -12.15
C GLY A 68 -34.31 -11.30 -12.13
N THR A 69 -34.45 -11.89 -13.31
CA THR A 69 -34.98 -13.25 -13.50
C THR A 69 -34.08 -14.01 -14.46
N HIS A 70 -33.84 -15.29 -14.19
CA HIS A 70 -33.08 -16.14 -15.09
C HIS A 70 -33.54 -17.60 -14.96
N GLU A 71 -33.37 -18.35 -16.04
CA GLU A 71 -33.60 -19.80 -16.05
C GLU A 71 -32.45 -20.50 -16.76
N TYR A 72 -31.99 -21.61 -16.18
CA TYR A 72 -30.91 -22.41 -16.75
C TYR A 72 -30.98 -23.85 -16.22
N GLY A 73 -30.64 -24.81 -17.08
CA GLY A 73 -30.61 -26.25 -16.78
C GLY A 73 -31.64 -27.06 -17.56
N ASP A 74 -31.45 -28.37 -17.57
CA ASP A 74 -32.35 -29.34 -18.21
C ASP A 74 -33.28 -29.97 -17.17
N PRO A 75 -34.56 -30.22 -17.48
CA PRO A 75 -35.46 -30.93 -16.57
C PRO A 75 -34.93 -32.34 -16.23
N PRO A 76 -35.02 -32.80 -14.96
CA PRO A 76 -35.70 -32.17 -13.82
C PRO A 76 -34.89 -31.14 -13.01
N GLU A 77 -33.59 -30.93 -13.29
CA GLU A 77 -32.69 -30.00 -12.56
C GLU A 77 -32.71 -28.55 -13.07
N ARG A 78 -33.63 -28.21 -13.98
CA ARG A 78 -33.85 -26.82 -14.41
C ARG A 78 -34.26 -25.97 -13.23
N MET A 79 -33.65 -24.80 -13.11
CA MET A 79 -33.93 -23.85 -12.03
C MET A 79 -34.37 -22.50 -12.61
N TYR A 80 -35.47 -21.97 -12.08
CA TYR A 80 -35.99 -20.63 -12.33
C TYR A 80 -35.66 -19.77 -11.11
N VAL A 81 -35.10 -18.58 -11.29
CA VAL A 81 -34.78 -17.65 -10.20
C VAL A 81 -35.42 -16.29 -10.44
N LEU A 82 -35.98 -15.71 -9.38
CA LEU A 82 -36.45 -14.33 -9.34
C LEU A 82 -35.86 -13.63 -8.13
N SER A 83 -35.34 -12.42 -8.30
CA SER A 83 -35.01 -11.55 -7.19
C SER A 83 -35.42 -10.11 -7.45
N GLN A 84 -35.88 -9.42 -6.40
CA GLN A 84 -36.30 -8.03 -6.46
C GLN A 84 -36.02 -7.31 -5.14
N CYS A 85 -35.40 -6.13 -5.19
CA CYS A 85 -35.28 -5.24 -4.03
C CYS A 85 -36.49 -4.31 -3.93
N VAL A 86 -36.79 -3.84 -2.72
CA VAL A 86 -37.77 -2.78 -2.51
C VAL A 86 -37.26 -1.49 -3.15
N SER A 87 -38.14 -0.75 -3.83
CA SER A 87 -37.76 0.38 -4.70
C SER A 87 -37.03 1.53 -3.99
N ASP A 88 -37.18 1.66 -2.66
CA ASP A 88 -36.60 2.73 -1.86
C ASP A 88 -35.13 2.52 -1.45
N LEU A 89 -34.56 1.32 -1.67
CA LEU A 89 -33.15 1.03 -1.41
C LEU A 89 -32.22 1.72 -2.41
N SER A 90 -31.02 2.15 -2.02
CA SER A 90 -29.95 2.52 -2.96
C SER A 90 -29.39 1.30 -3.71
N SER A 91 -28.61 1.51 -4.78
CA SER A 91 -27.98 0.40 -5.52
C SER A 91 -27.05 -0.45 -4.64
N ASP A 92 -26.32 0.18 -3.72
CA ASP A 92 -25.42 -0.54 -2.82
C ASP A 92 -26.20 -1.29 -1.72
N GLU A 93 -27.28 -0.71 -1.19
CA GLU A 93 -28.17 -1.40 -0.23
C GLU A 93 -28.88 -2.61 -0.88
N CYS A 94 -29.30 -2.49 -2.13
CA CYS A 94 -29.90 -3.60 -2.86
C CYS A 94 -28.89 -4.73 -3.12
N SER A 95 -27.65 -4.39 -3.51
CA SER A 95 -26.59 -5.38 -3.69
C SER A 95 -26.27 -6.13 -2.39
N LEU A 96 -26.25 -5.42 -1.26
CA LEU A 96 -25.99 -6.01 0.05
C LEU A 96 -27.13 -6.94 0.49
N CYS A 97 -28.39 -6.50 0.30
CA CYS A 97 -29.55 -7.33 0.62
C CYS A 97 -29.60 -8.60 -0.26
N TRP A 98 -29.39 -8.44 -1.57
CA TRP A 98 -29.39 -9.56 -2.50
C TRP A 98 -28.31 -10.60 -2.17
N SER A 99 -27.07 -10.16 -1.90
CA SER A 99 -25.98 -11.06 -1.51
C SER A 99 -26.36 -11.88 -0.26
N ARG A 100 -26.98 -11.23 0.73
CA ARG A 100 -27.43 -11.92 1.94
C ARG A 100 -28.54 -12.94 1.64
N ALA A 101 -29.47 -12.59 0.75
CA ALA A 101 -30.58 -13.44 0.36
C ALA A 101 -30.10 -14.69 -0.41
N THR A 102 -29.12 -14.53 -1.31
CA THR A 102 -28.55 -15.66 -2.07
C THR A 102 -27.70 -16.58 -1.20
N ASP A 103 -26.94 -16.04 -0.24
CA ASP A 103 -26.20 -16.86 0.73
C ASP A 103 -27.14 -17.76 1.55
N LEU A 104 -28.33 -17.24 1.89
CA LEU A 104 -29.35 -18.00 2.60
C LEU A 104 -29.99 -19.05 1.70
N LEU A 105 -30.28 -18.71 0.44
CA LEU A 105 -30.81 -19.65 -0.54
C LEU A 105 -29.89 -20.85 -0.78
N SER A 106 -28.56 -20.65 -0.75
CA SER A 106 -27.60 -21.76 -0.89
C SER A 106 -27.70 -22.81 0.23
N GLN A 107 -28.21 -22.42 1.41
CA GLN A 107 -28.39 -23.32 2.55
C GLN A 107 -29.60 -24.25 2.39
N CYS A 108 -30.49 -23.99 1.43
CA CYS A 108 -31.57 -24.90 1.11
C CYS A 108 -31.10 -26.16 0.39
N PHE A 109 -29.86 -26.22 -0.13
CA PHE A 109 -29.34 -27.41 -0.80
C PHE A 109 -29.31 -28.63 0.15
N PRO A 110 -29.80 -29.83 -0.27
CA PRO A 110 -30.13 -30.28 -1.63
C PRO A 110 -31.62 -30.15 -2.01
N ALA A 111 -32.38 -29.23 -1.42
CA ALA A 111 -33.76 -28.98 -1.82
C ALA A 111 -33.86 -28.49 -3.27
N THR A 112 -34.99 -28.78 -3.93
CA THR A 112 -35.28 -28.34 -5.31
C THR A 112 -35.48 -26.83 -5.45
N GLY A 113 -35.49 -26.09 -4.35
CA GLY A 113 -35.65 -24.65 -4.35
C GLY A 113 -35.89 -24.07 -2.96
N GLY A 114 -36.17 -22.77 -2.93
CA GLY A 114 -36.55 -22.04 -1.74
C GLY A 114 -36.80 -20.56 -2.03
N TRP A 115 -37.40 -19.87 -1.08
CA TRP A 115 -37.67 -18.44 -1.15
C TRP A 115 -37.42 -17.76 0.18
N PHE A 116 -36.88 -16.55 0.11
CA PHE A 116 -36.41 -15.76 1.25
C PHE A 116 -36.93 -14.34 1.10
N HIS A 117 -37.66 -13.89 2.11
CA HIS A 117 -38.08 -12.51 2.28
C HIS A 117 -37.18 -11.84 3.30
N LEU A 118 -36.44 -10.82 2.87
CA LEU A 118 -35.71 -9.91 3.73
C LEU A 118 -36.42 -8.56 3.74
N ASP A 119 -36.15 -7.72 4.74
CA ASP A 119 -36.81 -6.41 4.87
C ASP A 119 -36.52 -5.43 3.71
N GLY A 120 -35.49 -5.72 2.91
CA GLY A 120 -35.09 -4.92 1.75
C GLY A 120 -35.22 -5.61 0.39
N CYS A 121 -35.38 -6.93 0.34
CA CYS A 121 -35.36 -7.68 -0.92
C CYS A 121 -35.95 -9.09 -0.78
N PHE A 122 -36.30 -9.66 -1.93
CA PHE A 122 -36.86 -10.98 -2.08
C PHE A 122 -36.02 -11.81 -3.06
N VAL A 123 -35.84 -13.09 -2.78
CA VAL A 123 -35.31 -14.08 -3.74
C VAL A 123 -36.12 -15.35 -3.66
N ARG A 124 -36.51 -15.89 -4.80
CA ARG A 124 -37.12 -17.22 -4.93
C ARG A 124 -36.45 -17.98 -6.05
N ALA A 125 -36.22 -19.25 -5.82
CA ALA A 125 -35.74 -20.14 -6.84
C ALA A 125 -36.42 -21.50 -6.73
N ASP A 126 -36.85 -22.06 -7.85
CA ASP A 126 -37.65 -23.27 -7.89
C ASP A 126 -37.40 -24.07 -9.18
N ASN A 127 -37.85 -25.33 -9.22
CA ASN A 127 -37.69 -26.21 -10.37
C ASN A 127 -38.85 -26.16 -11.37
N TYR A 128 -39.76 -25.19 -11.20
CA TYR A 128 -40.86 -24.89 -12.11
C TYR A 128 -41.04 -23.37 -12.26
N SER A 129 -41.73 -22.93 -13.31
CA SER A 129 -41.95 -21.50 -13.54
C SER A 129 -43.04 -20.95 -12.63
N PHE A 130 -42.64 -20.14 -11.65
CA PHE A 130 -43.53 -19.50 -10.65
C PHE A 130 -43.76 -17.99 -10.90
N TYR A 131 -43.24 -17.43 -12.00
CA TYR A 131 -43.22 -15.98 -12.24
C TYR A 131 -44.60 -15.31 -12.25
N GLN A 132 -45.67 -16.04 -12.53
CA GLN A 132 -47.06 -15.54 -12.54
C GLN A 132 -47.88 -16.00 -11.33
N GLU A 133 -47.27 -16.50 -10.25
CA GLU A 133 -47.98 -16.92 -9.04
C GLU A 133 -48.22 -15.73 -8.09
N PRO A 134 -49.46 -15.23 -7.95
CA PRO A 134 -49.76 -14.13 -7.01
C PRO A 134 -49.78 -14.60 -5.56
N VAL A 135 -50.34 -15.79 -5.28
CA VAL A 135 -50.52 -16.33 -3.93
C VAL A 135 -50.17 -17.82 -3.90
N SER A 136 -49.77 -18.31 -2.74
CA SER A 136 -49.43 -19.71 -2.49
C SER A 136 -49.99 -20.19 -1.14
N HIS A 137 -50.17 -21.50 -1.00
CA HIS A 137 -50.50 -22.12 0.29
C HIS A 137 -49.40 -21.95 1.36
N GLN A 138 -48.21 -21.54 0.92
CA GLN A 138 -47.05 -21.26 1.77
C GLN A 138 -46.95 -19.79 2.20
N ASP A 139 -47.87 -18.93 1.76
CA ASP A 139 -47.90 -17.51 2.12
C ASP A 139 -48.05 -17.37 3.65
N THR A 140 -47.31 -16.42 4.22
CA THR A 140 -47.25 -16.26 5.68
C THR A 140 -47.40 -14.82 6.10
N LYS A 141 -47.72 -14.63 7.39
CA LYS A 141 -47.81 -13.32 8.02
C LYS A 141 -47.03 -13.28 9.30
N ILE A 142 -46.51 -12.10 9.61
CA ILE A 142 -45.77 -11.83 10.85
C ILE A 142 -46.47 -10.68 11.53
N CYS A 143 -46.88 -10.86 12.77
CA CYS A 143 -47.53 -9.84 13.57
C CYS A 143 -46.62 -9.48 14.75
N ALA A 144 -46.36 -8.20 14.97
CA ALA A 144 -45.57 -7.76 16.12
C ALA A 144 -46.28 -8.07 17.46
N SER A 145 -45.50 -8.26 18.53
CA SER A 145 -46.02 -8.52 19.87
C SER A 145 -46.76 -7.31 20.46
N ASP A 146 -46.31 -6.11 20.10
CA ASP A 146 -46.84 -4.85 20.64
C ASP A 146 -48.21 -4.55 20.05
N LYS A 147 -49.16 -4.15 20.91
CA LYS A 147 -50.56 -3.94 20.53
C LYS A 147 -50.96 -2.46 20.64
N GLU A 148 -51.76 -2.00 19.67
CA GLU A 148 -52.46 -0.72 19.66
C GLU A 148 -53.96 -0.99 19.53
N LYS A 149 -54.67 -0.88 20.65
CA LYS A 149 -56.06 -1.38 20.78
C LYS A 149 -57.11 -0.37 20.33
N SER A 150 -56.72 0.88 20.03
CA SER A 150 -57.65 1.93 19.59
C SER A 150 -58.44 1.53 18.34
N ALA A 151 -59.72 1.92 18.30
CA ALA A 151 -60.58 1.67 17.15
C ALA A 151 -60.12 2.48 15.94
N GLU A 152 -59.59 3.67 16.21
CA GLU A 152 -58.98 4.59 15.25
C GLU A 152 -57.79 3.95 14.53
N PHE A 153 -56.91 3.22 15.24
CA PHE A 153 -55.79 2.50 14.62
C PHE A 153 -56.22 1.41 13.67
N LYS A 154 -57.21 0.60 14.07
CA LYS A 154 -57.78 -0.44 13.20
C LYS A 154 -58.39 0.15 11.93
N GLY A 155 -59.05 1.30 12.05
CA GLY A 155 -59.57 2.06 10.91
C GLY A 155 -58.46 2.55 9.98
N LEU A 156 -57.42 3.18 10.54
CA LEU A 156 -56.28 3.70 9.78
C LEU A 156 -55.52 2.60 9.04
N VAL A 157 -55.29 1.44 9.67
CA VAL A 157 -54.61 0.30 9.02
C VAL A 157 -55.39 -0.18 7.79
N LYS A 158 -56.73 -0.29 7.89
CA LYS A 158 -57.58 -0.69 6.75
C LYS A 158 -57.53 0.30 5.60
N GLU A 159 -57.54 1.60 5.88
CA GLU A 159 -57.49 2.64 4.84
C GLU A 159 -56.10 2.72 4.19
N VAL A 160 -55.02 2.59 4.98
CA VAL A 160 -53.64 2.54 4.47
C VAL A 160 -53.44 1.35 3.55
N THR A 161 -53.86 0.15 3.94
CA THR A 161 -53.69 -1.05 3.11
C THR A 161 -54.57 -1.00 1.86
N LYS A 162 -55.82 -0.51 1.97
CA LYS A 162 -56.70 -0.29 0.81
C LYS A 162 -56.07 0.67 -0.21
N SER A 163 -55.53 1.80 0.25
CA SER A 163 -54.86 2.77 -0.62
C SER A 163 -53.67 2.15 -1.37
N ILE A 164 -52.90 1.29 -0.72
CA ILE A 164 -51.78 0.58 -1.34
C ILE A 164 -52.27 -0.40 -2.42
N VAL A 165 -53.32 -1.17 -2.14
CA VAL A 165 -53.92 -2.14 -3.09
C VAL A 165 -54.45 -1.43 -4.34
N GLU A 166 -55.01 -0.24 -4.20
CA GLU A 166 -55.55 0.55 -5.33
C GLU A 166 -54.44 1.22 -6.16
N ALA A 167 -53.36 1.68 -5.52
CA ALA A 167 -52.34 2.50 -6.18
C ALA A 167 -51.15 1.71 -6.76
N ALA A 168 -50.74 0.61 -6.12
CA ALA A 168 -49.53 -0.12 -6.51
C ALA A 168 -49.58 -0.74 -7.92
N PRO A 169 -50.69 -1.34 -8.41
CA PRO A 169 -50.75 -1.89 -9.76
C PRO A 169 -50.43 -0.85 -10.84
N TYR A 170 -50.91 0.38 -10.68
CA TYR A 170 -50.68 1.47 -11.64
C TYR A 170 -49.37 2.24 -11.41
N SER A 171 -48.58 1.86 -10.40
CA SER A 171 -47.35 2.53 -9.99
C SER A 171 -46.13 1.62 -10.10
N ARG A 172 -46.07 0.81 -11.17
CA ARG A 172 -45.01 -0.20 -11.41
C ARG A 172 -44.86 -1.19 -10.25
N GLY A 173 -45.99 -1.57 -9.65
CA GLY A 173 -46.04 -2.56 -8.58
C GLY A 173 -45.50 -2.08 -7.23
N PHE A 174 -45.37 -0.78 -7.00
CA PHE A 174 -44.89 -0.22 -5.72
C PHE A 174 -45.80 0.93 -5.27
N SER A 175 -46.22 0.92 -4.00
CA SER A 175 -46.93 2.05 -3.39
C SER A 175 -46.63 2.16 -1.89
N VAL A 176 -46.70 3.38 -1.38
CA VAL A 176 -46.70 3.64 0.06
C VAL A 176 -47.90 4.50 0.42
N ALA A 177 -48.39 4.35 1.63
CA ALA A 177 -49.44 5.19 2.18
C ALA A 177 -49.08 5.63 3.60
N LYS A 178 -49.55 6.82 3.96
CA LYS A 178 -49.42 7.39 5.30
C LYS A 178 -50.76 8.03 5.65
N MET A 179 -51.33 7.62 6.77
CA MET A 179 -52.56 8.22 7.29
C MET A 179 -52.44 8.41 8.79
N GLY A 180 -52.97 9.51 9.31
CA GLY A 180 -52.93 9.79 10.73
C GLY A 180 -54.14 10.59 11.20
N ILE A 181 -54.52 10.37 12.45
CA ILE A 181 -55.57 11.10 13.17
C ILE A 181 -54.98 11.47 14.53
N ARG A 182 -54.90 12.78 14.83
CA ARG A 182 -54.28 13.30 16.06
C ARG A 182 -52.84 12.79 16.21
N ASP A 183 -52.51 12.14 17.33
CA ASP A 183 -51.17 11.61 17.64
C ASP A 183 -50.90 10.21 17.08
N LEU A 184 -51.87 9.63 16.37
CA LEU A 184 -51.78 8.27 15.84
C LEU A 184 -51.52 8.33 14.33
N THR A 185 -50.42 7.72 13.88
CA THR A 185 -50.07 7.63 12.46
C THR A 185 -49.76 6.19 12.08
N VAL A 186 -50.24 5.77 10.91
CA VAL A 186 -49.97 4.48 10.30
C VAL A 186 -49.26 4.70 8.97
N TYR A 187 -48.18 3.96 8.78
CA TYR A 187 -47.38 3.92 7.57
C TYR A 187 -47.54 2.55 6.94
N GLY A 188 -47.71 2.50 5.62
CA GLY A 188 -47.76 1.24 4.88
C GLY A 188 -46.94 1.30 3.60
N LEU A 189 -46.46 0.13 3.18
CA LEU A 189 -45.73 -0.07 1.93
C LEU A 189 -46.16 -1.41 1.34
N GLY A 190 -46.42 -1.43 0.03
CA GLY A 190 -46.72 -2.64 -0.73
C GLY A 190 -45.88 -2.70 -2.01
N VAL A 191 -45.38 -3.90 -2.30
CA VAL A 191 -44.64 -4.22 -3.51
C VAL A 191 -45.19 -5.51 -4.11
N CYS A 192 -45.52 -5.52 -5.40
CA CYS A 192 -45.71 -6.77 -6.15
C CYS A 192 -44.50 -7.03 -7.06
N TRP A 193 -44.22 -8.29 -7.32
CA TRP A 193 -43.09 -8.67 -8.16
C TRP A 193 -43.36 -8.28 -9.61
N ARG A 194 -42.34 -7.75 -10.29
CA ARG A 194 -42.48 -7.19 -11.65
C ARG A 194 -42.91 -8.22 -12.71
N THR A 195 -42.87 -9.50 -12.38
CA THR A 195 -43.34 -10.57 -13.25
C THR A 195 -44.87 -10.68 -13.27
N LEU A 196 -45.58 -10.17 -12.26
CA LEU A 196 -47.05 -10.16 -12.25
C LEU A 196 -47.61 -9.04 -13.13
N ASN A 197 -48.73 -9.31 -13.81
CA ASN A 197 -49.53 -8.27 -14.45
C ASN A 197 -50.39 -7.49 -13.42
N ASP A 198 -51.03 -6.41 -13.85
CA ASP A 198 -51.79 -5.52 -12.97
C ASP A 198 -52.92 -6.22 -12.20
N GLU A 199 -53.58 -7.21 -12.82
CA GLU A 199 -54.66 -7.98 -12.22
C GLU A 199 -54.14 -8.91 -11.12
N LEU A 200 -53.05 -9.65 -11.39
CA LEU A 200 -52.40 -10.55 -10.43
C LEU A 200 -51.71 -9.77 -9.30
N CYS A 201 -51.13 -8.60 -9.60
CA CYS A 201 -50.57 -7.69 -8.61
C CYS A 201 -51.66 -7.21 -7.64
N LYS A 202 -52.81 -6.80 -8.17
CA LYS A 202 -53.97 -6.39 -7.35
C LYS A 202 -54.50 -7.54 -6.50
N LEU A 203 -54.58 -8.75 -7.07
CA LEU A 203 -55.02 -9.95 -6.35
C LEU A 203 -54.08 -10.27 -5.19
N CYS A 204 -52.76 -10.27 -5.42
CA CYS A 204 -51.78 -10.54 -4.37
C CYS A 204 -51.85 -9.50 -3.24
N LEU A 205 -51.85 -8.21 -3.58
CA LEU A 205 -51.89 -7.16 -2.56
C LEU A 205 -53.21 -7.14 -1.79
N ALA A 206 -54.33 -7.49 -2.42
CA ALA A 206 -55.61 -7.62 -1.75
C ALA A 206 -55.59 -8.77 -0.73
N ASP A 207 -55.01 -9.92 -1.08
CA ASP A 207 -54.79 -11.03 -0.15
C ASP A 207 -53.85 -10.63 0.99
N GLY A 208 -52.72 -9.99 0.68
CA GLY A 208 -51.79 -9.44 1.68
C GLY A 208 -52.46 -8.44 2.62
N ALA A 209 -53.33 -7.58 2.12
CA ALA A 209 -54.11 -6.63 2.92
C ALA A 209 -55.07 -7.34 3.88
N LEU A 210 -55.76 -8.39 3.44
CA LEU A 210 -56.60 -9.23 4.30
C LEU A 210 -55.75 -9.94 5.37
N SER A 211 -54.59 -10.48 4.97
CA SER A 211 -53.65 -11.17 5.83
C SER A 211 -53.13 -10.26 6.96
N VAL A 212 -52.61 -9.06 6.64
CA VAL A 212 -52.13 -8.13 7.68
C VAL A 212 -53.25 -7.53 8.52
N THR A 213 -54.48 -7.42 7.99
CA THR A 213 -55.64 -6.97 8.78
C THR A 213 -55.95 -7.94 9.92
N SER A 214 -55.68 -9.23 9.74
CA SER A 214 -55.81 -10.22 10.80
C SER A 214 -54.72 -10.11 11.90
N CYS A 215 -53.65 -9.34 11.67
CA CYS A 215 -52.66 -9.03 12.71
C CYS A 215 -53.16 -7.99 13.73
N LEU A 216 -54.26 -7.27 13.46
CA LEU A 216 -54.77 -6.28 14.40
C LEU A 216 -55.18 -6.94 15.73
N PRO A 217 -54.81 -6.36 16.89
CA PRO A 217 -54.34 -4.99 17.10
C PRO A 217 -52.81 -4.82 17.13
N SER A 218 -52.00 -5.69 16.53
CA SER A 218 -50.54 -5.50 16.51
C SER A 218 -50.15 -4.16 15.87
N LYS A 219 -49.12 -3.50 16.42
CA LYS A 219 -48.62 -2.19 15.92
C LYS A 219 -47.95 -2.28 14.56
N GLU A 220 -47.53 -3.49 14.18
CA GLU A 220 -46.85 -3.78 12.94
C GLU A 220 -47.25 -5.17 12.45
N GLY A 221 -47.36 -5.31 11.13
CA GLY A 221 -47.68 -6.56 10.47
C GLY A 221 -47.10 -6.64 9.06
N PHE A 222 -46.70 -7.85 8.68
CA PHE A 222 -46.12 -8.19 7.39
C PHE A 222 -46.96 -9.29 6.74
N ALA A 223 -47.24 -9.16 5.45
CA ALA A 223 -47.70 -10.24 4.58
C ALA A 223 -46.57 -10.57 3.59
N LEU A 224 -46.18 -11.83 3.60
CA LEU A 224 -45.11 -12.40 2.78
C LEU A 224 -45.76 -13.41 1.82
N ASN A 225 -46.18 -12.93 0.65
CA ASN A 225 -46.91 -13.72 -0.34
C ASN A 225 -46.01 -14.08 -1.52
N ALA A 226 -46.37 -15.15 -2.25
CA ALA A 226 -45.69 -15.63 -3.46
C ALA A 226 -45.37 -14.51 -4.45
N GLY A 227 -46.32 -13.59 -4.63
CA GLY A 227 -46.29 -12.53 -5.62
C GLY A 227 -46.02 -11.12 -5.10
N CYS A 228 -46.02 -10.90 -3.79
CA CYS A 228 -45.97 -9.56 -3.22
C CYS A 228 -45.56 -9.53 -1.74
N TYR A 229 -45.17 -8.34 -1.30
CA TYR A 229 -44.82 -7.98 0.06
C TYR A 229 -45.65 -6.78 0.50
N LEU A 230 -46.25 -6.85 1.68
CA LEU A 230 -47.00 -5.73 2.26
C LEU A 230 -46.69 -5.58 3.75
N ARG A 231 -46.34 -4.37 4.18
CA ARG A 231 -46.05 -4.03 5.58
C ARG A 231 -46.85 -2.82 6.02
N TYR A 232 -47.34 -2.85 7.25
CA TYR A 232 -47.79 -1.66 7.98
C TYR A 232 -47.07 -1.51 9.31
N SER A 233 -46.92 -0.28 9.78
CA SER A 233 -46.39 0.03 11.10
C SER A 233 -46.88 1.38 11.61
N ASN A 234 -46.77 1.63 12.91
CA ASN A 234 -47.01 2.94 13.52
C ASN A 234 -45.76 3.85 13.53
N TYR A 235 -44.64 3.40 12.98
CA TYR A 235 -43.42 4.20 12.76
C TYR A 235 -43.00 4.18 11.28
N THR A 236 -42.17 5.14 10.86
CA THR A 236 -41.65 5.21 9.49
C THR A 236 -40.55 4.17 9.26
N PHE A 237 -40.66 3.36 8.19
CA PHE A 237 -39.69 2.31 7.85
C PHE A 237 -39.22 2.34 6.38
N TYR A 238 -39.66 3.33 5.61
CA TYR A 238 -39.26 3.55 4.21
C TYR A 238 -38.71 4.97 4.00
N ASN A 239 -37.87 5.14 2.98
CA ASN A 239 -37.19 6.42 2.73
C ASN A 239 -38.07 7.44 2.00
N GLU A 240 -38.47 8.52 2.66
CA GLU A 240 -39.36 9.56 2.09
C GLU A 240 -38.72 10.32 0.90
N ARG A 241 -37.39 10.30 0.74
CA ARG A 241 -36.70 11.00 -0.36
C ARG A 241 -36.98 10.41 -1.75
N GLY A 242 -37.44 9.16 -1.84
CA GLY A 242 -37.78 8.51 -3.11
C GLY A 242 -39.17 8.86 -3.66
N LEU A 243 -40.07 9.42 -2.84
CA LEU A 243 -41.49 9.57 -3.19
C LEU A 243 -41.82 10.84 -3.98
N LEU A 244 -41.01 11.89 -3.84
CA LEU A 244 -41.17 13.15 -4.58
C LEU A 244 -40.91 13.03 -6.08
N ALA A 245 -40.43 11.87 -6.55
CA ALA A 245 -40.19 11.59 -7.95
C ALA A 245 -41.41 11.01 -8.71
N MET A 246 -42.51 10.64 -8.02
CA MET A 246 -43.60 9.87 -8.67
C MET A 246 -45.04 10.35 -8.44
N SER A 247 -45.30 11.43 -7.70
CA SER A 247 -46.66 11.99 -7.58
C SER A 247 -46.70 13.47 -7.94
N PHE A 248 -46.91 13.75 -9.22
CA PHE A 248 -47.44 15.03 -9.70
C PHE A 248 -48.70 14.73 -10.53
N THR A 249 -49.87 14.83 -9.91
CA THR A 249 -51.14 14.80 -10.61
C THR A 249 -51.41 16.16 -11.28
N LYS A 250 -51.98 16.11 -12.49
CA LYS A 250 -52.13 17.22 -13.44
C LYS A 250 -52.83 18.47 -12.91
N GLU A 251 -53.57 18.41 -11.81
CA GLU A 251 -54.38 19.52 -11.30
C GLU A 251 -53.61 20.49 -10.38
N ASN A 252 -52.49 20.07 -9.78
CA ASN A 252 -51.67 20.95 -8.92
C ASN A 252 -50.61 21.75 -9.70
N LEU A 253 -50.39 21.48 -10.99
CA LEU A 253 -49.40 22.18 -11.79
C LEU A 253 -49.77 23.64 -12.05
N THR A 254 -51.06 23.94 -12.19
CA THR A 254 -51.57 25.27 -12.54
C THR A 254 -51.43 26.26 -11.38
N TYR A 255 -51.75 25.84 -10.15
CA TYR A 255 -51.60 26.69 -8.96
C TYR A 255 -50.13 26.96 -8.63
N ILE A 256 -49.25 25.95 -8.79
CA ILE A 256 -47.81 26.11 -8.58
C ILE A 256 -47.20 27.03 -9.64
N PHE A 257 -47.66 26.98 -10.89
CA PHE A 257 -47.17 27.87 -11.95
C PHE A 257 -47.51 29.34 -11.67
N VAL A 258 -48.72 29.63 -11.19
CA VAL A 258 -49.16 31.01 -10.91
C VAL A 258 -48.42 31.58 -9.69
N ILE A 259 -48.29 30.81 -8.61
CA ILE A 259 -47.58 31.25 -7.40
C ILE A 259 -46.07 31.39 -7.67
N SER A 260 -45.49 30.45 -8.44
CA SER A 260 -44.10 30.51 -8.86
C SER A 260 -43.85 31.68 -9.80
N MET A 261 -44.79 32.04 -10.70
CA MET A 261 -44.62 33.19 -11.57
C MET A 261 -44.68 34.52 -10.81
N VAL A 262 -45.59 34.65 -9.84
CA VAL A 262 -45.65 35.85 -8.97
C VAL A 262 -44.42 35.94 -8.06
N GLY A 263 -43.96 34.81 -7.51
CA GLY A 263 -42.73 34.72 -6.71
C GLY A 263 -41.48 35.04 -7.53
N VAL A 264 -41.38 34.52 -8.76
CA VAL A 264 -40.29 34.81 -9.70
C VAL A 264 -40.34 36.25 -10.17
N LEU A 265 -41.51 36.86 -10.35
CA LEU A 265 -41.62 38.28 -10.70
C LEU A 265 -41.25 39.20 -9.53
N ALA A 266 -41.61 38.84 -8.29
CA ALA A 266 -41.21 39.58 -7.10
C ALA A 266 -39.70 39.43 -6.80
N ILE A 267 -39.15 38.22 -6.97
CA ILE A 267 -37.70 37.96 -6.87
C ILE A 267 -36.98 38.60 -8.04
N ALA A 268 -37.52 38.63 -9.25
CA ALA A 268 -36.93 39.32 -10.39
C ALA A 268 -36.96 40.84 -10.20
N ALA A 269 -38.04 41.41 -9.66
CA ALA A 269 -38.11 42.83 -9.32
C ALA A 269 -37.16 43.18 -8.17
N GLY A 270 -37.10 42.37 -7.12
CA GLY A 270 -36.13 42.51 -6.03
C GLY A 270 -34.68 42.30 -6.47
N PHE A 271 -34.45 41.37 -7.39
CA PHE A 271 -33.16 41.13 -8.03
C PHE A 271 -32.84 42.21 -9.05
N TRP A 272 -33.81 42.86 -9.69
CA TRP A 272 -33.58 43.97 -10.62
C TRP A 272 -33.28 45.25 -9.87
N CYS A 273 -34.03 45.57 -8.82
CA CYS A 273 -33.73 46.66 -7.89
C CYS A 273 -32.40 46.42 -7.17
N GLY A 274 -32.17 45.19 -6.70
CA GLY A 274 -30.92 44.75 -6.09
C GLY A 274 -29.75 44.73 -7.07
N LYS A 275 -29.96 44.39 -8.35
CA LYS A 275 -28.95 44.46 -9.41
C LYS A 275 -28.71 45.90 -9.85
N CYS A 276 -29.70 46.78 -9.86
CA CYS A 276 -29.52 48.22 -10.09
C CYS A 276 -28.70 48.88 -8.97
N PHE A 277 -28.84 48.41 -7.72
CA PHE A 277 -28.06 48.89 -6.58
C PHE A 277 -26.66 48.23 -6.52
N TYR A 278 -26.58 46.91 -6.73
CA TYR A 278 -25.34 46.11 -6.72
C TYR A 278 -24.44 46.37 -7.94
N MET A 279 -25.00 46.65 -9.12
CA MET A 279 -24.24 47.07 -10.30
C MET A 279 -23.69 48.50 -10.16
N ARG A 280 -24.15 49.29 -9.18
CA ARG A 280 -23.55 50.58 -8.85
C ARG A 280 -22.42 50.48 -7.82
N THR A 281 -22.29 49.38 -7.07
CA THR A 281 -21.29 49.27 -5.99
C THR A 281 -20.79 47.83 -5.72
N SER A 282 -20.13 47.13 -6.65
CA SER A 282 -18.96 46.24 -6.38
C SER A 282 -18.60 45.25 -7.51
N PRO A 283 -17.31 44.83 -7.64
CA PRO A 283 -16.68 44.47 -8.92
C PRO A 283 -16.25 42.98 -9.07
N LYS A 284 -16.95 42.00 -8.47
CA LYS A 284 -16.44 40.61 -8.38
C LYS A 284 -16.99 39.57 -9.37
N LYS A 285 -18.06 39.87 -10.13
CA LYS A 285 -18.58 38.93 -11.16
C LYS A 285 -17.86 39.02 -12.51
N LYS A 286 -17.20 40.15 -12.79
CA LYS A 286 -16.39 40.37 -14.00
C LYS A 286 -15.03 39.64 -14.00
N ILE A 287 -14.61 39.04 -12.89
CA ILE A 287 -13.25 38.45 -12.76
C ILE A 287 -13.17 37.05 -13.40
N LYS A 288 -14.22 36.22 -13.29
CA LYS A 288 -14.20 34.83 -13.79
C LYS A 288 -14.39 34.68 -15.31
N GLU A 289 -15.18 35.55 -15.94
CA GLU A 289 -15.29 35.61 -17.41
C GLU A 289 -14.08 36.32 -18.02
N LYS A 290 -13.54 37.38 -17.36
CA LYS A 290 -12.30 38.03 -17.82
C LYS A 290 -11.06 37.15 -17.71
N GLU A 291 -10.92 36.27 -16.70
CA GLU A 291 -9.78 35.34 -16.60
C GLU A 291 -9.79 34.30 -17.74
N SER A 292 -10.96 33.72 -18.05
CA SER A 292 -11.10 32.76 -19.17
C SER A 292 -10.92 33.42 -20.54
N GLU A 293 -11.35 34.67 -20.72
CA GLU A 293 -11.04 35.44 -21.92
C GLU A 293 -9.56 35.81 -21.99
N SER A 294 -8.90 36.14 -20.85
CA SER A 294 -7.49 36.55 -20.80
C SER A 294 -6.51 35.43 -21.20
N ILE A 295 -6.74 34.18 -20.76
CA ILE A 295 -5.87 33.04 -21.10
C ILE A 295 -5.93 32.74 -22.60
N CYS A 296 -7.12 32.78 -23.21
CA CYS A 296 -7.28 32.56 -24.65
C CYS A 296 -6.75 33.74 -25.49
N THR A 297 -6.84 34.98 -24.99
CA THR A 297 -6.32 36.16 -25.69
C THR A 297 -4.80 36.29 -25.62
N GLU A 298 -4.16 35.90 -24.51
CA GLU A 298 -2.68 35.88 -24.39
C GLU A 298 -2.02 34.76 -25.22
N SER A 299 -2.73 33.67 -25.51
CA SER A 299 -2.19 32.48 -26.20
C SER A 299 -2.70 32.28 -27.64
N HIS A 300 -3.46 33.24 -28.21
CA HIS A 300 -4.10 33.16 -29.54
C HIS A 300 -4.99 31.91 -29.77
N LEU A 301 -5.50 31.28 -28.71
CA LEU A 301 -6.35 30.08 -28.77
C LEU A 301 -7.84 30.44 -28.98
N MET A 302 -8.58 29.59 -29.72
CA MET A 302 -10.02 29.78 -29.86
C MET A 302 -10.75 29.41 -28.56
N SER A 303 -11.56 30.33 -28.03
CA SER A 303 -12.50 30.00 -26.95
C SER A 303 -13.75 29.35 -27.56
N PHE A 304 -13.97 28.07 -27.26
CA PHE A 304 -15.18 27.37 -27.71
C PHE A 304 -16.30 27.53 -26.69
N GLU A 305 -17.51 27.83 -27.16
CA GLU A 305 -18.69 27.68 -26.31
C GLU A 305 -18.98 26.19 -26.06
N TYR A 306 -19.35 25.85 -24.82
CA TYR A 306 -19.78 24.49 -24.47
C TYR A 306 -20.95 23.99 -25.32
N SER A 307 -21.86 24.90 -25.69
CA SER A 307 -22.99 24.64 -26.59
C SER A 307 -22.52 24.07 -27.94
N THR A 308 -21.42 24.60 -28.48
CA THR A 308 -20.79 24.20 -29.74
C THR A 308 -20.18 22.81 -29.61
N LEU A 309 -19.42 22.53 -28.56
CA LEU A 309 -18.81 21.21 -28.32
C LEU A 309 -19.87 20.13 -28.09
N LYS A 310 -20.94 20.46 -27.34
CA LYS A 310 -22.08 19.57 -27.11
C LYS A 310 -22.81 19.24 -28.40
N LYS A 311 -23.02 20.21 -29.30
CA LYS A 311 -23.60 19.94 -30.63
C LYS A 311 -22.67 19.11 -31.50
N ALA A 312 -21.39 19.45 -31.55
CA ALA A 312 -20.39 18.79 -32.38
C ALA A 312 -20.24 17.29 -32.07
N THR A 313 -20.49 16.89 -30.82
CA THR A 313 -20.35 15.51 -30.32
C THR A 313 -21.69 14.78 -30.15
N ASN A 314 -22.79 15.35 -30.64
CA ASN A 314 -24.15 14.85 -30.42
C ASN A 314 -24.44 14.56 -28.93
N ASN A 315 -24.19 15.56 -28.08
CA ASN A 315 -24.28 15.48 -26.62
C ASN A 315 -23.30 14.50 -25.97
N PHE A 316 -22.03 14.50 -26.43
CA PHE A 316 -20.98 13.59 -25.96
C PHE A 316 -21.40 12.12 -26.02
N ASN A 317 -22.03 11.73 -27.13
CA ASN A 317 -22.49 10.37 -27.34
C ASN A 317 -21.32 9.38 -27.29
N GLU A 318 -21.53 8.19 -26.73
CA GLU A 318 -20.52 7.13 -26.71
C GLU A 318 -20.04 6.73 -28.12
N SER A 319 -20.88 6.86 -29.15
CA SER A 319 -20.46 6.63 -30.55
C SER A 319 -19.41 7.62 -31.06
N CYS A 320 -19.31 8.79 -30.42
CA CYS A 320 -18.32 9.81 -30.74
C CYS A 320 -17.04 9.63 -29.92
N LYS A 321 -16.97 8.65 -29.02
CA LYS A 321 -15.83 8.46 -28.12
C LYS A 321 -14.68 7.79 -28.84
N LEU A 322 -13.51 8.43 -28.81
CA LEU A 322 -12.27 7.94 -29.42
C LEU A 322 -11.45 7.08 -28.43
N GLY A 323 -11.57 7.34 -27.12
CA GLY A 323 -10.87 6.56 -26.10
C GLY A 323 -11.01 7.12 -24.68
N VAL A 324 -10.57 6.33 -23.70
CA VAL A 324 -10.50 6.69 -22.26
C VAL A 324 -9.08 6.43 -21.76
N GLY A 325 -8.47 7.43 -21.13
CA GLY A 325 -7.14 7.32 -20.52
C GLY A 325 -7.12 7.84 -19.08
N GLY A 326 -5.95 7.74 -18.42
CA GLY A 326 -5.76 8.20 -17.04
C GLY A 326 -6.01 9.70 -16.81
N TYR A 327 -6.01 10.51 -17.88
CA TYR A 327 -6.17 11.96 -17.85
C TYR A 327 -7.52 12.47 -18.39
N GLY A 328 -8.44 11.58 -18.81
CA GLY A 328 -9.71 12.03 -19.40
C GLY A 328 -10.29 11.12 -20.49
N GLU A 329 -11.40 11.58 -21.06
CA GLU A 329 -12.07 10.97 -22.20
C GLU A 329 -11.89 11.84 -23.44
N VAL A 330 -11.65 11.21 -24.60
CA VAL A 330 -11.49 11.94 -25.87
C VAL A 330 -12.66 11.61 -26.79
N PHE A 331 -13.27 12.64 -27.36
CA PHE A 331 -14.40 12.53 -28.28
C PHE A 331 -14.04 13.13 -29.64
N LYS A 332 -14.52 12.52 -30.73
CA LYS A 332 -14.59 13.11 -32.05
C LYS A 332 -15.78 14.05 -32.11
N GLY A 333 -15.60 15.25 -32.66
CA GLY A 333 -16.68 16.17 -32.94
C GLY A 333 -16.58 16.76 -34.34
N THR A 334 -17.70 17.18 -34.89
CA THR A 334 -17.77 17.90 -36.17
C THR A 334 -18.37 19.28 -35.94
N LEU A 335 -17.59 20.33 -36.21
CA LEU A 335 -18.05 21.72 -36.11
C LEU A 335 -19.07 22.03 -37.21
N SER A 336 -19.84 23.11 -37.05
CA SER A 336 -20.88 23.52 -38.00
C SER A 336 -20.35 23.87 -39.39
N ASP A 337 -19.05 24.18 -39.51
CA ASP A 337 -18.36 24.43 -40.77
C ASP A 337 -17.79 23.16 -41.42
N GLY A 338 -18.07 21.98 -40.84
CA GLY A 338 -17.62 20.68 -41.34
C GLY A 338 -16.24 20.26 -40.85
N ARG A 339 -15.51 21.08 -40.08
CA ARG A 339 -14.20 20.69 -39.54
C ARG A 339 -14.34 19.64 -38.45
N GLU A 340 -13.59 18.55 -38.57
CA GLU A 340 -13.48 17.52 -37.53
C GLU A 340 -12.45 17.92 -36.46
N ILE A 341 -12.82 17.71 -35.20
CA ILE A 341 -12.02 18.06 -34.02
C ILE A 341 -11.98 16.91 -33.02
N ALA A 342 -10.91 16.85 -32.21
CA ALA A 342 -10.81 15.94 -31.08
C ALA A 342 -10.96 16.73 -29.78
N ILE A 343 -11.87 16.31 -28.90
CA ILE A 343 -12.25 17.02 -27.68
C ILE A 343 -11.87 16.15 -26.48
N LYS A 344 -10.83 16.55 -25.75
CA LYS A 344 -10.38 15.89 -24.51
C LYS A 344 -11.14 16.51 -23.34
N ARG A 345 -12.03 15.73 -22.74
CA ARG A 345 -12.73 16.04 -21.47
C ARG A 345 -11.87 15.55 -20.31
N LEU A 346 -11.40 16.47 -19.49
CA LEU A 346 -10.53 16.15 -18.35
C LEU A 346 -11.39 15.73 -17.15
N HIS A 347 -11.04 14.61 -16.50
CA HIS A 347 -11.76 14.11 -15.32
C HIS A 347 -11.45 14.98 -14.09
N VAL A 348 -12.48 15.53 -13.45
CA VAL A 348 -12.34 16.21 -12.16
C VAL A 348 -12.33 15.16 -11.05
N SER A 349 -11.20 14.49 -10.83
CA SER A 349 -11.00 13.57 -9.71
C SER A 349 -9.67 13.89 -9.02
N GLY A 350 -9.73 14.62 -7.90
CA GLY A 350 -8.56 14.87 -7.03
C GLY A 350 -8.21 16.33 -6.77
N LYS A 351 -7.39 16.55 -5.73
CA LYS A 351 -7.21 17.79 -4.94
C LYS A 351 -6.67 19.05 -5.63
N LYS A 352 -6.30 19.07 -6.92
CA LYS A 352 -5.94 20.32 -7.63
C LYS A 352 -6.25 20.22 -9.13
N PRO A 353 -7.48 20.52 -9.56
CA PRO A 353 -7.88 20.47 -10.98
C PRO A 353 -7.24 21.53 -11.88
N ARG A 354 -6.54 22.53 -11.34
CA ARG A 354 -6.07 23.70 -12.11
C ARG A 354 -4.66 23.53 -12.69
N ASP A 355 -3.75 22.88 -11.97
CA ASP A 355 -2.32 22.87 -12.33
C ASP A 355 -2.05 22.03 -13.60
N GLU A 356 -2.75 20.91 -13.81
CA GLU A 356 -2.60 20.06 -15.01
C GLU A 356 -3.14 20.72 -16.29
N ILE A 357 -4.25 21.46 -16.16
CA ILE A 357 -4.89 22.15 -17.30
C ILE A 357 -4.05 23.34 -17.74
N HIS A 358 -3.56 24.14 -16.77
CA HIS A 358 -2.66 25.25 -17.06
C HIS A 358 -1.35 24.75 -17.67
N ASN A 359 -0.82 23.61 -17.21
CA ASN A 359 0.41 23.05 -17.78
C ASN A 359 0.25 22.58 -19.23
N GLU A 360 -0.80 21.80 -19.56
CA GLU A 360 -1.01 21.32 -20.94
C GLU A 360 -1.25 22.50 -21.91
N ILE A 361 -1.97 23.54 -21.48
CA ILE A 361 -2.23 24.75 -22.27
C ILE A 361 -0.98 25.64 -22.40
N ASP A 362 -0.26 25.93 -21.31
CA ASP A 362 0.92 26.81 -21.31
C ASP A 362 2.09 26.21 -22.10
N VAL A 363 2.25 24.88 -22.08
CA VAL A 363 3.35 24.18 -22.75
C VAL A 363 3.09 24.08 -24.26
N ILE A 364 1.91 23.61 -24.68
CA ILE A 364 1.65 23.35 -26.11
C ILE A 364 1.30 24.63 -26.88
N SER A 365 0.73 25.66 -26.25
CA SER A 365 0.38 26.92 -26.92
C SER A 365 1.59 27.65 -27.49
N ARG A 366 2.80 27.40 -26.95
CA ARG A 366 4.06 28.01 -27.39
C ARG A 366 4.77 27.22 -28.50
N CYS A 367 4.26 26.05 -28.89
CA CYS A 367 4.93 25.13 -29.79
C CYS A 367 4.05 24.76 -30.98
N GLN A 368 4.41 25.22 -32.18
CA GLN A 368 3.73 24.84 -33.41
C GLN A 368 4.71 24.18 -34.37
N HIS A 369 4.54 22.88 -34.61
CA HIS A 369 5.38 22.12 -35.51
C HIS A 369 4.58 21.04 -36.25
N LYS A 370 4.99 20.69 -37.47
CA LYS A 370 4.28 19.72 -38.33
C LYS A 370 4.11 18.34 -37.68
N ASN A 371 5.01 17.96 -36.76
CA ASN A 371 5.01 16.70 -36.02
C ASN A 371 4.52 16.81 -34.56
N LEU A 372 3.84 17.91 -34.20
CA LEU A 372 3.12 18.01 -32.93
C LEU A 372 1.61 18.11 -33.23
N VAL A 373 0.78 17.60 -32.33
CA VAL A 373 -0.68 17.79 -32.44
C VAL A 373 -1.00 19.26 -32.19
N ARG A 374 -1.78 19.86 -33.09
CA ARG A 374 -2.17 21.27 -32.98
C ARG A 374 -3.30 21.43 -31.97
N LEU A 375 -3.05 22.23 -30.93
CA LEU A 375 -4.09 22.74 -30.03
C LEU A 375 -4.91 23.81 -30.77
N LEU A 376 -6.22 23.64 -30.84
CA LEU A 376 -7.14 24.56 -31.50
C LEU A 376 -7.77 25.55 -30.51
N GLY A 377 -8.04 25.08 -29.29
CA GLY A 377 -8.71 25.90 -28.30
C GLY A 377 -9.11 25.15 -27.04
N CYS A 378 -9.85 25.83 -26.16
CA CYS A 378 -10.33 25.27 -24.91
C CYS A 378 -11.76 25.74 -24.62
N CYS A 379 -12.43 25.04 -23.71
CA CYS A 379 -13.74 25.41 -23.19
C CYS A 379 -13.79 25.07 -21.70
N PHE A 380 -14.11 26.06 -20.87
CA PHE A 380 -14.23 25.88 -19.43
C PHE A 380 -15.67 26.05 -18.98
N THR A 381 -16.17 25.11 -18.18
CA THR A 381 -17.46 25.20 -17.51
C THR A 381 -17.28 25.09 -16.00
N ASN A 382 -18.33 25.34 -15.21
CA ASN A 382 -18.25 25.21 -13.76
C ASN A 382 -17.94 23.78 -13.27
N MET A 383 -18.19 22.75 -14.09
CA MET A 383 -18.02 21.34 -13.71
C MET A 383 -17.01 20.56 -14.56
N ASN A 384 -16.70 21.02 -15.78
CA ASN A 384 -15.85 20.31 -16.72
C ASN A 384 -14.92 21.27 -17.46
N SER A 385 -13.71 20.79 -17.77
CA SER A 385 -12.73 21.48 -18.61
C SER A 385 -12.46 20.66 -19.87
N PHE A 386 -12.43 21.32 -21.01
CA PHE A 386 -12.26 20.71 -22.32
C PHE A 386 -11.09 21.35 -23.05
N ILE A 387 -10.26 20.50 -23.66
CA ILE A 387 -9.18 20.90 -24.55
C ILE A 387 -9.51 20.37 -25.95
N VAL A 388 -9.40 21.22 -26.97
CA VAL A 388 -9.79 20.92 -28.35
C VAL A 388 -8.56 20.86 -29.24
N TYR A 389 -8.32 19.70 -29.84
CA TYR A 389 -7.22 19.40 -30.75
C TYR A 389 -7.73 19.20 -32.18
N GLU A 390 -6.82 19.26 -33.14
CA GLU A 390 -7.10 18.76 -34.48
C GLU A 390 -7.40 17.25 -34.46
N PHE A 391 -8.38 16.81 -35.25
CA PHE A 391 -8.68 15.40 -35.39
C PHE A 391 -7.68 14.70 -36.33
N LEU A 392 -7.20 13.53 -35.94
CA LEU A 392 -6.27 12.71 -36.72
C LEU A 392 -6.90 11.36 -37.04
N ALA A 393 -7.19 11.13 -38.31
CA ALA A 393 -8.03 10.02 -38.77
C ALA A 393 -7.42 8.63 -38.55
N ASN A 394 -6.09 8.50 -38.54
CA ASN A 394 -5.40 7.22 -38.39
C ASN A 394 -5.11 6.86 -36.91
N THR A 395 -5.72 7.57 -35.95
CA THR A 395 -5.61 7.27 -34.50
C THR A 395 -4.16 7.22 -34.00
N SER A 396 -3.89 6.55 -32.88
CA SER A 396 -2.55 6.38 -32.32
C SER A 396 -1.80 5.20 -32.96
N LEU A 397 -0.47 5.30 -32.97
CA LEU A 397 0.41 4.31 -33.59
C LEU A 397 0.25 2.91 -32.98
N ASP A 398 -0.01 2.79 -31.68
CA ASP A 398 -0.18 1.48 -31.02
C ASP A 398 -1.44 0.71 -31.50
N HIS A 399 -2.50 1.43 -31.89
CA HIS A 399 -3.71 0.83 -32.47
C HIS A 399 -3.48 0.24 -33.86
N ILE A 400 -2.45 0.71 -34.59
CA ILE A 400 -2.06 0.18 -35.89
C ILE A 400 -0.94 -0.86 -35.74
N LEU A 401 0.16 -0.49 -35.09
CA LEU A 401 1.40 -1.27 -34.99
C LEU A 401 1.21 -2.63 -34.31
N PHE A 402 0.29 -2.74 -33.36
CA PHE A 402 0.05 -3.99 -32.61
C PHE A 402 -1.24 -4.71 -33.00
N ASN A 403 -1.93 -4.24 -34.05
CA ASN A 403 -3.08 -4.90 -34.62
C ASN A 403 -2.62 -5.78 -35.80
N PRO A 404 -2.80 -7.12 -35.76
CA PRO A 404 -2.29 -8.02 -36.81
C PRO A 404 -2.76 -7.71 -38.23
N GLU A 405 -3.95 -7.11 -38.38
CA GLU A 405 -4.51 -6.76 -39.69
C GLU A 405 -3.98 -5.39 -40.14
N LYS A 406 -4.07 -4.38 -39.29
CA LYS A 406 -3.69 -3.00 -39.62
C LYS A 406 -2.19 -2.76 -39.69
N LYS A 407 -1.38 -3.55 -38.98
CA LYS A 407 0.08 -3.44 -38.97
C LYS A 407 0.70 -3.61 -40.36
N LYS A 408 0.04 -4.35 -41.25
CA LYS A 408 0.41 -4.54 -42.66
C LYS A 408 0.28 -3.25 -43.49
N GLU A 409 -0.48 -2.26 -43.01
CA GLU A 409 -0.56 -0.94 -43.64
C GLU A 409 0.73 -0.13 -43.45
N LEU A 410 1.52 -0.45 -42.42
CA LEU A 410 2.78 0.21 -42.08
C LEU A 410 3.98 -0.52 -42.70
N ASP A 411 4.16 -0.32 -44.00
CA ASP A 411 5.41 -0.67 -44.68
C ASP A 411 6.62 0.05 -44.06
N TRP A 412 7.83 -0.41 -44.39
CA TRP A 412 9.06 0.16 -43.85
C TRP A 412 9.19 1.67 -44.10
N LYS A 413 8.80 2.14 -45.30
CA LYS A 413 8.89 3.57 -45.65
C LYS A 413 8.02 4.43 -44.73
N LYS A 414 6.81 3.99 -44.39
CA LYS A 414 5.93 4.66 -43.42
C LYS A 414 6.51 4.58 -42.02
N ARG A 415 7.02 3.43 -41.57
CA ARG A 415 7.65 3.29 -40.24
C ARG A 415 8.86 4.21 -40.07
N ARG A 416 9.73 4.27 -41.09
CA ARG A 416 10.86 5.21 -41.14
C ARG A 416 10.39 6.67 -41.08
N THR A 417 9.32 7.01 -41.80
CA THR A 417 8.71 8.34 -41.75
C THR A 417 8.18 8.69 -40.35
N ILE A 418 7.59 7.72 -39.65
CA ILE A 418 7.11 7.86 -38.27
C ILE A 418 8.27 8.08 -37.29
N ILE A 419 9.34 7.29 -37.42
CA ILE A 419 10.55 7.43 -36.58
C ILE A 419 11.18 8.81 -36.79
N LEU A 420 11.41 9.19 -38.05
CA LEU A 420 12.05 10.46 -38.40
C LEU A 420 11.19 11.65 -37.97
N GLY A 421 9.90 11.65 -38.27
CA GLY A 421 9.00 12.74 -37.88
C GLY A 421 8.83 12.87 -36.36
N THR A 422 8.87 11.75 -35.62
CA THR A 422 8.86 11.81 -34.15
C THR A 422 10.17 12.39 -33.61
N ALA A 423 11.30 12.06 -34.23
CA ALA A 423 12.60 12.64 -33.87
C ALA A 423 12.65 14.15 -34.15
N GLU A 424 12.16 14.60 -35.31
CA GLU A 424 12.01 16.02 -35.66
C GLU A 424 11.09 16.76 -34.67
N GLY A 425 10.00 16.12 -34.23
CA GLY A 425 9.12 16.69 -33.20
C GLY A 425 9.81 16.88 -31.85
N LEU A 426 10.59 15.90 -31.41
CA LEU A 426 11.33 15.97 -30.15
C LEU A 426 12.52 16.95 -30.21
N GLU A 427 13.22 17.02 -31.33
CA GLU A 427 14.28 18.00 -31.57
C GLU A 427 13.73 19.43 -31.45
N TYR A 428 12.60 19.71 -32.11
CA TYR A 428 11.91 20.99 -31.97
C TYR A 428 11.53 21.29 -30.51
N LEU A 429 10.98 20.31 -29.79
CA LEU A 429 10.61 20.48 -28.37
C LEU A 429 11.82 20.78 -27.49
N HIS A 430 12.92 20.05 -27.67
CA HIS A 430 14.11 20.16 -26.83
C HIS A 430 14.93 21.40 -27.15
N GLU A 431 15.10 21.72 -28.43
CA GLU A 431 16.02 22.74 -28.90
C GLU A 431 15.37 24.11 -29.04
N THR A 432 14.15 24.17 -29.59
CA THR A 432 13.41 25.42 -29.80
C THR A 432 12.52 25.75 -28.60
N CYS A 433 11.65 24.83 -28.20
CA CYS A 433 10.67 25.09 -27.15
C CYS A 433 11.20 24.98 -25.71
N LYS A 434 12.36 24.33 -25.52
CA LYS A 434 12.92 24.02 -24.20
C LYS A 434 11.98 23.20 -23.29
N ILE A 435 11.26 22.25 -23.88
CA ILE A 435 10.25 21.41 -23.21
C ILE A 435 10.70 19.95 -23.20
N ILE A 436 10.51 19.27 -22.08
CA ILE A 436 10.69 17.81 -21.93
C ILE A 436 9.30 17.17 -21.83
N HIS A 437 9.01 16.20 -22.70
CA HIS A 437 7.69 15.59 -22.84
C HIS A 437 7.35 14.63 -21.71
N ARG A 438 8.31 13.79 -21.29
CA ARG A 438 8.23 12.81 -20.17
C ARG A 438 7.35 11.57 -20.38
N ASP A 439 6.52 11.54 -21.44
CA ASP A 439 5.65 10.39 -21.74
C ASP A 439 5.61 10.00 -23.23
N ILE A 440 6.78 9.80 -23.84
CA ILE A 440 6.88 9.31 -25.23
C ILE A 440 6.68 7.79 -25.26
N LYS A 441 5.67 7.35 -26.02
CA LYS A 441 5.27 5.95 -26.24
C LYS A 441 4.37 5.85 -27.46
N ALA A 442 4.15 4.63 -27.97
CA ALA A 442 3.35 4.42 -29.19
C ALA A 442 1.91 4.95 -29.09
N SER A 443 1.27 4.92 -27.92
CA SER A 443 -0.09 5.46 -27.75
C SER A 443 -0.18 6.98 -27.82
N ASN A 444 0.96 7.68 -27.66
CA ASN A 444 1.02 9.14 -27.67
C ASN A 444 1.55 9.70 -29.02
N ILE A 445 1.82 8.83 -30.01
CA ILE A 445 2.14 9.21 -31.38
C ILE A 445 0.90 9.01 -32.24
N LEU A 446 0.24 10.11 -32.61
CA LEU A 446 -0.94 10.09 -33.48
C LEU A 446 -0.54 10.20 -34.95
N LEU A 447 -1.36 9.68 -35.85
CA LEU A 447 -1.07 9.62 -37.28
C LEU A 447 -2.10 10.41 -38.10
N ASP A 448 -1.63 11.29 -38.97
CA ASP A 448 -2.49 11.97 -39.94
C ASP A 448 -2.90 11.01 -41.08
N LEU A 449 -3.76 11.49 -42.01
CA LEU A 449 -4.24 10.72 -43.16
C LEU A 449 -3.12 10.20 -44.07
N LYS A 450 -1.91 10.78 -44.01
CA LYS A 450 -0.73 10.38 -44.78
C LYS A 450 0.26 9.57 -43.92
N TYR A 451 -0.17 9.08 -42.76
CA TYR A 451 0.65 8.35 -41.78
C TYR A 451 1.86 9.15 -41.26
N LYS A 452 1.79 10.48 -41.28
CA LYS A 452 2.82 11.31 -40.66
C LYS A 452 2.58 11.41 -39.14
N PRO A 453 3.64 11.33 -38.33
CA PRO A 453 3.51 11.30 -36.87
C PRO A 453 3.27 12.70 -36.29
N LYS A 454 2.44 12.75 -35.26
CA LYS A 454 2.20 13.93 -34.41
C LYS A 454 2.25 13.51 -32.93
N ILE A 455 3.19 14.10 -32.19
CA ILE A 455 3.35 13.89 -30.74
C ILE A 455 2.18 14.56 -30.02
N SER A 456 1.58 13.84 -29.08
CA SER A 456 0.39 14.22 -28.33
C SER A 456 0.55 13.97 -26.82
N ASP A 457 -0.41 14.48 -26.04
CA ASP A 457 -0.52 14.32 -24.58
C ASP A 457 0.61 15.00 -23.76
N PHE A 458 0.54 16.33 -23.71
CA PHE A 458 1.50 17.19 -23.00
C PHE A 458 1.17 17.38 -21.51
N GLY A 459 0.23 16.61 -20.95
CA GLY A 459 -0.20 16.76 -19.55
C GLY A 459 0.94 16.60 -18.54
N LEU A 460 1.96 15.81 -18.87
CA LEU A 460 3.16 15.61 -18.04
C LEU A 460 4.35 16.50 -18.42
N ALA A 461 4.28 17.24 -19.53
CA ALA A 461 5.42 17.97 -20.07
C ALA A 461 5.88 19.12 -19.14
N LYS A 462 7.16 19.49 -19.20
CA LYS A 462 7.73 20.57 -18.37
C LYS A 462 8.78 21.38 -19.14
N PHE A 463 8.85 22.69 -18.85
CA PHE A 463 9.98 23.53 -19.25
C PHE A 463 11.24 23.17 -18.46
N TYR A 464 12.41 23.19 -19.10
CA TYR A 464 13.70 23.08 -18.40
C TYR A 464 14.43 24.44 -18.39
N PRO A 465 15.12 24.82 -17.29
CA PRO A 465 15.63 26.16 -17.08
C PRO A 465 16.77 26.56 -18.04
N GLU A 466 16.85 27.86 -18.34
CA GLU A 466 17.89 28.45 -19.20
C GLU A 466 19.30 28.20 -18.63
N GLY A 467 20.21 27.72 -19.49
CA GLY A 467 21.63 27.48 -19.14
C GLY A 467 22.14 26.05 -19.36
N GLY A 468 21.30 25.11 -19.79
CA GLY A 468 21.73 23.77 -20.23
C GLY A 468 22.31 22.87 -19.13
N LYS A 469 22.14 23.22 -17.86
CA LYS A 469 22.56 22.40 -16.71
C LYS A 469 21.40 21.51 -16.25
N ASP A 470 21.71 20.24 -15.98
CA ASP A 470 20.77 19.27 -15.38
C ASP A 470 20.07 19.87 -14.16
N ILE A 471 18.76 19.63 -14.00
CA ILE A 471 18.04 20.00 -12.77
C ILE A 471 18.43 18.96 -11.69
N PRO A 472 19.16 19.34 -10.62
CA PRO A 472 19.48 18.40 -9.55
C PRO A 472 18.22 18.04 -8.76
N ALA A 473 18.19 16.80 -8.26
CA ALA A 473 17.06 16.21 -7.52
C ALA A 473 16.58 17.06 -6.34
N SER A 474 17.43 17.93 -5.78
CA SER A 474 17.13 18.88 -4.70
C SER A 474 16.14 19.99 -5.08
N SER A 475 15.86 20.19 -6.37
CA SER A 475 15.01 21.28 -6.88
C SER A 475 13.58 20.81 -7.23
N LEU A 476 13.32 19.51 -7.14
CA LEU A 476 12.07 18.88 -7.51
C LEU A 476 11.45 18.24 -6.27
N SER A 477 10.18 18.53 -6.00
CA SER A 477 9.44 17.87 -4.92
C SER A 477 9.47 16.34 -5.10
N PRO A 478 9.52 15.54 -4.01
CA PRO A 478 9.60 14.06 -4.07
C PRO A 478 8.44 13.38 -4.81
N SER A 479 7.34 14.11 -5.06
CA SER A 479 6.16 13.71 -5.82
C SER A 479 6.26 13.84 -7.34
N SER A 480 7.44 14.10 -7.91
CA SER A 480 7.58 14.59 -9.30
C SER A 480 7.95 13.54 -10.36
N ILE A 481 8.20 12.28 -10.03
CA ILE A 481 8.45 11.24 -11.05
C ILE A 481 7.11 10.84 -11.67
N ALA A 482 6.94 11.13 -12.96
CA ALA A 482 5.78 10.77 -13.77
C ALA A 482 6.22 10.35 -15.18
N GLY A 483 5.53 9.36 -15.76
CA GLY A 483 5.81 8.76 -17.06
C GLY A 483 5.34 7.29 -17.10
N THR A 484 5.34 6.67 -18.28
CA THR A 484 4.90 5.28 -18.44
C THR A 484 6.01 4.26 -18.12
N LEU A 485 5.74 3.33 -17.20
CA LEU A 485 6.66 2.24 -16.85
C LEU A 485 7.03 1.43 -18.10
N GLY A 486 8.33 1.12 -18.24
CA GLY A 486 8.91 0.49 -19.43
C GLY A 486 9.51 1.48 -20.44
N TYR A 487 9.08 2.75 -20.45
CA TYR A 487 9.62 3.82 -21.30
C TYR A 487 10.45 4.85 -20.52
N MET A 488 10.36 4.85 -19.19
CA MET A 488 11.10 5.76 -18.31
C MET A 488 12.59 5.42 -18.24
N ALA A 489 13.44 6.44 -18.32
CA ALA A 489 14.89 6.30 -18.23
C ALA A 489 15.36 5.89 -16.82
N PRO A 490 16.41 5.04 -16.69
CA PRO A 490 16.88 4.53 -15.39
C PRO A 490 17.27 5.61 -14.39
N GLU A 491 17.96 6.65 -14.83
CA GLU A 491 18.41 7.76 -13.97
C GLU A 491 17.25 8.64 -13.49
N TYR A 492 16.17 8.70 -14.27
CA TYR A 492 14.97 9.43 -13.89
C TYR A 492 14.17 8.67 -12.84
N ILE A 493 14.07 7.34 -12.99
CA ILE A 493 13.44 6.45 -11.99
C ILE A 493 14.25 6.44 -10.69
N SER A 494 15.58 6.31 -10.77
CA SER A 494 16.44 6.09 -9.60
C SER A 494 16.86 7.37 -8.89
N LYS A 495 17.10 8.46 -9.62
CA LYS A 495 17.66 9.71 -9.08
C LYS A 495 16.73 10.91 -9.24
N GLY A 496 15.58 10.77 -9.90
CA GLY A 496 14.65 11.89 -10.15
C GLY A 496 15.23 12.99 -11.03
N ARG A 497 16.31 12.74 -11.77
CA ARG A 497 17.00 13.75 -12.59
C ARG A 497 16.23 13.99 -13.87
N LEU A 498 15.80 15.23 -14.09
CA LEU A 498 15.07 15.64 -15.29
C LEU A 498 16.03 16.26 -16.30
N SER A 499 16.11 15.67 -17.51
CA SER A 499 16.87 16.19 -18.65
C SER A 499 16.17 15.81 -19.96
N ASN A 500 16.52 16.44 -21.07
CA ASN A 500 16.02 16.05 -22.39
C ASN A 500 16.44 14.62 -22.81
N LYS A 501 17.47 14.05 -22.17
CA LYS A 501 17.96 12.68 -22.41
C LYS A 501 16.99 11.58 -21.97
N ILE A 502 16.00 11.91 -21.15
CA ILE A 502 14.98 10.94 -20.73
C ILE A 502 13.98 10.68 -21.86
N ASP A 503 13.63 11.71 -22.64
CA ASP A 503 12.79 11.57 -23.83
C ASP A 503 13.54 10.83 -24.94
N ALA A 504 14.87 11.02 -25.04
CA ALA A 504 15.70 10.24 -25.95
C ALA A 504 15.65 8.74 -25.61
N TYR A 505 15.69 8.38 -24.32
CA TYR A 505 15.52 6.99 -23.89
C TYR A 505 14.15 6.43 -24.28
N SER A 506 13.07 7.16 -23.97
CA SER A 506 11.71 6.76 -24.33
C SER A 506 11.52 6.62 -25.85
N PHE A 507 12.13 7.52 -26.63
CA PHE A 507 12.18 7.42 -28.09
C PHE A 507 12.91 6.16 -28.57
N GLY A 508 14.04 5.81 -27.92
CA GLY A 508 14.76 4.57 -28.22
C GLY A 508 13.89 3.32 -28.05
N VAL A 509 13.15 3.24 -26.95
CA VAL A 509 12.19 2.14 -26.72
C VAL A 509 11.12 2.11 -27.80
N LEU A 510 10.55 3.27 -28.15
CA LEU A 510 9.55 3.40 -29.22
C LEU A 510 10.09 2.94 -30.59
N VAL A 511 11.33 3.29 -30.94
CA VAL A 511 11.97 2.84 -32.19
C VAL A 511 12.03 1.32 -32.23
N LEU A 512 12.44 0.68 -31.13
CA LEU A 512 12.53 -0.77 -31.05
C LEU A 512 11.15 -1.45 -31.19
N GLU A 513 10.09 -0.84 -30.67
CA GLU A 513 8.72 -1.32 -30.89
C GLU A 513 8.31 -1.18 -32.37
N ILE A 514 8.62 -0.05 -33.02
CA ILE A 514 8.29 0.19 -34.42
C ILE A 514 9.02 -0.80 -35.34
N THR A 515 10.29 -1.08 -35.08
CA THR A 515 11.09 -1.98 -35.93
C THR A 515 10.80 -3.46 -35.70
N SER A 516 10.42 -3.85 -34.48
CA SER A 516 10.15 -5.25 -34.15
C SER A 516 8.67 -5.63 -34.21
N GLY A 517 7.78 -4.64 -34.07
CA GLY A 517 6.35 -4.87 -33.92
C GLY A 517 5.96 -5.55 -32.61
N PHE A 518 6.89 -5.69 -31.65
CA PHE A 518 6.61 -6.20 -30.31
C PHE A 518 6.26 -5.07 -29.35
N ARG A 519 5.25 -5.29 -28.51
CA ARG A 519 4.83 -4.34 -27.49
C ARG A 519 5.68 -4.53 -26.23
N ASN A 520 6.29 -3.46 -25.73
CA ASN A 520 7.18 -3.45 -24.58
C ASN A 520 6.51 -3.95 -23.27
N ASN A 521 5.17 -3.83 -23.16
CA ASN A 521 4.40 -4.16 -21.94
C ASN A 521 3.65 -5.51 -21.96
N LYS A 522 3.83 -6.38 -22.98
CA LYS A 522 3.17 -7.69 -23.00
C LYS A 522 4.13 -8.75 -22.47
N PHE A 523 4.08 -9.01 -21.16
CA PHE A 523 4.76 -10.14 -20.51
C PHE A 523 4.48 -11.42 -21.30
N ARG A 524 5.49 -11.94 -21.99
CA ARG A 524 5.44 -13.30 -22.53
C ARG A 524 5.59 -14.23 -21.32
N SER A 525 4.64 -15.14 -21.20
CA SER A 525 4.66 -16.26 -20.27
C SER A 525 5.96 -17.05 -20.44
N ASP A 526 6.85 -16.92 -19.46
CA ASP A 526 7.83 -17.89 -18.95
C ASP A 526 8.98 -17.12 -18.27
N ASN A 527 8.92 -17.02 -16.94
CA ASN A 527 10.05 -16.88 -16.02
C ASN A 527 11.21 -15.89 -16.31
N SER A 528 11.06 -14.81 -17.08
CA SER A 528 12.16 -13.82 -17.24
C SER A 528 11.73 -12.36 -17.07
N LEU A 529 12.53 -11.60 -16.31
CA LEU A 529 12.48 -10.14 -16.15
C LEU A 529 12.97 -9.38 -17.40
N GLU A 530 12.96 -10.02 -18.58
CA GLU A 530 13.55 -9.46 -19.80
C GLU A 530 12.63 -8.44 -20.48
N THR A 531 13.20 -7.27 -20.81
CA THR A 531 12.53 -6.20 -21.55
C THR A 531 12.81 -6.29 -23.05
N LEU A 532 12.02 -5.59 -23.88
CA LEU A 532 12.26 -5.52 -25.32
C LEU A 532 13.67 -4.98 -25.64
N VAL A 533 14.13 -4.00 -24.85
CA VAL A 533 15.48 -3.43 -25.00
C VAL A 533 16.56 -4.49 -24.78
N THR A 534 16.41 -5.32 -23.74
CA THR A 534 17.38 -6.38 -23.44
C THR A 534 17.39 -7.48 -24.50
N GLN A 535 16.23 -7.84 -25.05
CA GLN A 535 16.12 -8.83 -26.12
C GLN A 535 16.78 -8.35 -27.40
N VAL A 536 16.49 -7.12 -27.83
CA VAL A 536 17.10 -6.54 -29.04
C VAL A 536 18.61 -6.41 -28.87
N TRP A 537 19.10 -6.01 -27.70
CA TRP A 537 20.54 -5.93 -27.45
C TRP A 537 21.23 -7.30 -27.52
N LYS A 538 20.64 -8.37 -26.98
CA LYS A 538 21.18 -9.74 -27.10
C LYS A 538 21.28 -10.18 -28.56
N CYS A 539 20.26 -9.89 -29.36
CA CYS A 539 20.28 -10.12 -30.80
C CYS A 539 21.34 -9.25 -31.51
N PHE A 540 21.57 -8.01 -31.08
CA PHE A 540 22.65 -7.17 -31.59
C PHE A 540 24.03 -7.76 -31.28
N ALA A 541 24.29 -8.12 -30.02
CA ALA A 541 25.56 -8.70 -29.58
C ALA A 541 25.86 -10.06 -30.26
N SER A 542 24.81 -10.84 -30.56
CA SER A 542 24.93 -12.14 -31.23
C SER A 542 24.87 -12.07 -32.75
N ASN A 543 24.83 -10.86 -33.35
CA ASN A 543 24.66 -10.64 -34.80
C ASN A 543 23.38 -11.29 -35.40
N LYS A 544 22.31 -11.36 -34.61
CA LYS A 544 20.99 -11.95 -34.94
C LYS A 544 19.86 -10.91 -35.01
N MET A 545 20.16 -9.63 -35.18
CA MET A 545 19.14 -8.57 -35.22
C MET A 545 18.05 -8.79 -36.27
N GLU A 546 18.37 -9.51 -37.36
CA GLU A 546 17.40 -9.81 -38.41
C GLU A 546 16.19 -10.62 -37.90
N GLU A 547 16.38 -11.48 -36.89
CA GLU A 547 15.32 -12.30 -36.30
C GLU A 547 14.27 -11.45 -35.54
N MET A 548 14.66 -10.25 -35.12
CA MET A 548 13.80 -9.31 -34.40
C MET A 548 13.06 -8.35 -35.32
N ILE A 549 13.35 -8.34 -36.63
CA ILE A 549 12.65 -7.50 -37.59
C ILE A 549 11.24 -8.04 -37.80
N ASP A 550 10.27 -7.14 -37.77
CA ASP A 550 8.89 -7.45 -38.04
C ASP A 550 8.69 -8.02 -39.45
N LYS A 551 8.13 -9.24 -39.54
CA LYS A 551 7.92 -9.94 -40.81
C LYS A 551 6.84 -9.30 -41.69
N ASP A 552 5.96 -8.48 -41.10
CA ASP A 552 4.84 -7.85 -41.80
C ASP A 552 5.21 -6.53 -42.53
N MET A 553 6.50 -6.16 -42.62
CA MET A 553 6.95 -4.93 -43.30
C MET A 553 7.02 -5.00 -44.84
N GLY A 554 6.78 -6.18 -45.43
CA GLY A 554 6.83 -6.41 -46.87
C GLY A 554 8.18 -6.94 -47.36
N GLU A 555 8.17 -7.69 -48.47
CA GLU A 555 9.35 -8.39 -49.02
C GLU A 555 10.45 -7.43 -49.53
N ASP A 556 10.08 -6.24 -50.00
CA ASP A 556 11.00 -5.20 -50.51
C ASP A 556 11.71 -4.39 -49.40
N THR A 557 11.64 -4.84 -48.14
CA THR A 557 12.23 -4.12 -46.99
C THR A 557 13.75 -4.21 -47.01
N ASP A 558 14.44 -3.05 -47.01
CA ASP A 558 15.88 -2.99 -46.78
C ASP A 558 16.20 -3.33 -45.31
N LYS A 559 16.47 -4.61 -45.07
CA LYS A 559 16.80 -5.13 -43.73
C LYS A 559 18.07 -4.50 -43.16
N GLN A 560 19.00 -4.01 -43.97
CA GLN A 560 20.21 -3.35 -43.47
C GLN A 560 19.86 -1.96 -42.92
N GLU A 561 18.97 -1.24 -43.62
CA GLU A 561 18.44 0.02 -43.11
C GLU A 561 17.67 -0.18 -41.80
N VAL A 562 16.85 -1.23 -41.68
CA VAL A 562 16.13 -1.55 -40.44
C VAL A 562 17.10 -1.86 -39.30
N LYS A 563 18.11 -2.71 -39.53
CA LYS A 563 19.15 -3.04 -38.54
C LYS A 563 19.88 -1.78 -38.06
N ARG A 564 20.23 -0.88 -38.98
CA ARG A 564 20.85 0.41 -38.65
C ARG A 564 19.95 1.25 -37.73
N VAL A 565 18.66 1.33 -38.02
CA VAL A 565 17.69 2.07 -37.17
C VAL A 565 17.49 1.41 -35.81
N MET A 566 17.50 0.07 -35.73
CA MET A 566 17.47 -0.66 -34.46
C MET A 566 18.71 -0.36 -33.60
N GLN A 567 19.89 -0.28 -34.21
CA GLN A 567 21.12 0.14 -33.51
C GLN A 567 21.00 1.56 -32.97
N ILE A 568 20.41 2.50 -33.73
CA ILE A 568 20.11 3.85 -33.24
C ILE A 568 19.16 3.81 -32.04
N GLY A 569 18.14 2.95 -32.07
CA GLY A 569 17.27 2.68 -30.92
C GLY A 569 18.04 2.25 -29.67
N LEU A 570 19.00 1.33 -29.81
CA LEU A 570 19.89 0.89 -28.71
C LEU A 570 20.83 2.00 -28.22
N LEU A 571 21.32 2.87 -29.11
CA LEU A 571 22.12 4.05 -28.71
C LEU A 571 21.28 5.07 -27.93
N CYS A 572 19.98 5.14 -28.20
CA CYS A 572 19.07 5.99 -27.45
C CYS A 572 18.74 5.40 -26.05
N THR A 573 18.81 4.09 -25.86
CA THR A 573 18.48 3.41 -24.59
C THR A 573 19.69 3.09 -23.70
N GLN A 574 20.81 3.78 -23.90
CA GLN A 574 22.02 3.59 -23.09
C GLN A 574 21.80 3.94 -21.61
N GLU A 575 22.46 3.23 -20.70
CA GLU A 575 22.34 3.48 -19.24
C GLU A 575 22.78 4.90 -18.88
N SER A 576 23.97 5.30 -19.33
CA SER A 576 24.49 6.64 -19.14
C SER A 576 23.77 7.64 -20.06
N PRO A 577 23.17 8.72 -19.52
CA PRO A 577 22.52 9.77 -20.32
C PRO A 577 23.48 10.48 -21.28
N GLN A 578 24.78 10.53 -20.93
CA GLN A 578 25.82 11.17 -21.72
C GLN A 578 26.12 10.40 -23.02
N LEU A 579 25.93 9.08 -23.02
CA LEU A 579 26.13 8.22 -24.20
C LEU A 579 24.95 8.27 -25.17
N ARG A 580 23.78 8.75 -24.74
CA ARG A 580 22.61 8.87 -25.62
C ARG A 580 22.81 10.02 -26.60
N PRO A 581 22.53 9.86 -27.90
CA PRO A 581 22.59 10.96 -28.86
C PRO A 581 21.56 12.06 -28.53
N THR A 582 21.78 13.28 -29.02
CA THR A 582 20.73 14.31 -29.06
C THR A 582 19.75 14.01 -30.19
N MET A 583 18.53 14.54 -30.14
CA MET A 583 17.55 14.29 -31.20
C MET A 583 18.00 14.80 -32.57
N SER A 584 18.67 15.96 -32.63
CA SER A 584 19.40 16.42 -33.83
C SER A 584 20.36 15.37 -34.39
N LYS A 585 21.15 14.73 -33.51
CA LYS A 585 22.10 13.69 -33.94
C LYS A 585 21.39 12.42 -34.40
N VAL A 586 20.29 12.04 -33.75
CA VAL A 586 19.43 10.93 -34.18
C VAL A 586 18.89 11.16 -35.58
N ILE A 587 18.38 12.36 -35.89
CA ILE A 587 17.88 12.73 -37.23
C ILE A 587 18.99 12.57 -38.27
N GLN A 588 20.20 13.05 -37.99
CA GLN A 588 21.35 12.85 -38.89
C GLN A 588 21.67 11.37 -39.09
N MET A 589 21.71 10.58 -38.01
CA MET A 589 22.04 9.15 -38.05
C MET A 589 21.02 8.33 -38.86
N VAL A 590 19.73 8.68 -38.78
CA VAL A 590 18.65 8.03 -39.55
C VAL A 590 18.64 8.50 -41.02
N SER A 591 18.95 9.76 -41.28
CA SER A 591 18.89 10.34 -42.63
C SER A 591 20.11 10.08 -43.51
N SER A 592 21.29 9.85 -42.93
CA SER A 592 22.54 9.60 -43.67
C SER A 592 23.09 8.22 -43.37
N THR A 593 23.42 7.48 -44.42
CA THR A 593 24.12 6.18 -44.36
C THR A 593 25.62 6.32 -44.14
N ASP A 594 26.20 7.48 -44.44
CA ASP A 594 27.65 7.72 -44.40
C ASP A 594 28.19 7.94 -42.97
N ILE A 595 27.29 8.19 -42.01
CA ILE A 595 27.67 8.33 -40.60
C ILE A 595 27.93 6.95 -40.01
N VAL A 596 29.15 6.70 -39.56
CA VAL A 596 29.48 5.50 -38.79
C VAL A 596 28.81 5.56 -37.42
N LEU A 597 28.00 4.56 -37.08
CA LEU A 597 27.32 4.50 -35.80
C LEU A 597 28.23 3.90 -34.73
N PRO A 598 28.29 4.48 -33.52
CA PRO A 598 29.00 3.85 -32.41
C PRO A 598 28.34 2.52 -32.01
N THR A 599 29.11 1.62 -31.42
CA THR A 599 28.61 0.37 -30.86
C THR A 599 27.85 0.66 -29.56
N PRO A 600 26.56 0.28 -29.44
CA PRO A 600 25.81 0.42 -28.20
C PRO A 600 26.46 -0.40 -27.08
N THR A 601 26.63 0.21 -25.91
CA THR A 601 27.00 -0.51 -24.69
C THR A 601 25.80 -1.28 -24.12
N LYS A 602 26.07 -2.14 -23.14
CA LYS A 602 25.05 -2.98 -22.51
C LYS A 602 23.88 -2.14 -21.96
N PRO A 603 22.61 -2.54 -22.15
CA PRO A 603 21.48 -1.76 -21.67
C PRO A 603 21.36 -1.87 -20.14
N PRO A 604 20.74 -0.85 -19.51
CA PRO A 604 20.44 -0.89 -18.09
C PRO A 604 19.49 -2.05 -17.75
N PHE A 605 19.60 -2.61 -16.53
CA PHE A 605 18.77 -3.71 -16.01
C PHE A 605 18.97 -5.10 -16.64
N LEU A 606 19.95 -5.26 -17.53
CA LEU A 606 20.38 -6.59 -17.97
C LEU A 606 21.33 -7.11 -16.89
N HIS A 607 20.92 -8.12 -16.12
CA HIS A 607 21.82 -8.80 -15.17
C HIS A 607 23.14 -9.10 -15.90
N ASP A 608 24.28 -8.80 -15.28
CA ASP A 608 25.57 -9.33 -15.72
C ASP A 608 25.58 -10.82 -15.46
N SER A 609 24.90 -11.52 -16.35
CA SER A 609 25.07 -12.92 -16.63
C SER A 609 25.11 -13.06 -18.14
N ILE A 610 26.28 -13.53 -18.63
CA ILE A 610 26.53 -13.98 -20.01
C ILE A 610 26.71 -12.86 -21.06
N PHE A 611 27.97 -12.49 -21.36
CA PHE A 611 28.62 -12.47 -22.69
C PHE A 611 29.97 -11.73 -22.61
N PHE A 612 31.05 -12.49 -22.35
CA PHE A 612 32.40 -12.12 -22.76
C PHE A 612 32.47 -12.14 -24.30
N GLN A 613 32.98 -11.09 -24.93
CA GLN A 613 33.51 -11.17 -26.28
C GLN A 613 34.98 -10.76 -26.29
N GLN A 614 35.79 -11.81 -26.48
CA GLN A 614 37.14 -11.90 -27.02
C GLN A 614 37.74 -10.59 -27.56
N LEU A 615 38.85 -10.16 -26.93
CA LEU A 615 39.94 -9.49 -27.64
C LEU A 615 41.10 -10.50 -27.80
N PRO A 616 41.81 -10.46 -28.94
CA PRO A 616 42.86 -11.42 -29.25
C PRO A 616 44.14 -11.15 -28.45
N LEU A 617 44.70 -12.18 -27.83
CA LEU A 617 46.08 -12.19 -27.36
C LEU A 617 47.03 -12.39 -28.56
N PRO A 618 48.18 -11.70 -28.61
CA PRO A 618 49.31 -12.12 -29.42
C PRO A 618 50.29 -13.00 -28.63
N PHE A 619 50.75 -14.06 -29.30
CA PHE A 619 52.04 -14.78 -29.14
C PHE A 619 52.27 -15.61 -27.86
N GLU A 620 52.14 -16.95 -27.94
CA GLU A 620 53.19 -17.97 -28.20
C GLU A 620 54.09 -18.31 -27.00
N MET A 621 53.96 -19.54 -26.46
CA MET A 621 55.04 -20.55 -26.47
C MET A 621 54.61 -21.86 -25.81
N GLU A 622 54.63 -22.91 -26.65
CA GLU A 622 55.04 -24.31 -26.46
C GLU A 622 54.73 -25.12 -25.19
N PHE A 623 54.21 -26.31 -25.49
CA PHE A 623 53.97 -27.47 -24.63
C PHE A 623 55.25 -28.05 -24.03
N GLY A 624 55.22 -28.34 -22.73
CA GLY A 624 56.13 -29.25 -22.05
C GLY A 624 55.34 -30.34 -21.32
N THR A 625 55.27 -31.52 -21.91
CA THR A 625 54.79 -32.76 -21.29
C THR A 625 55.76 -33.24 -20.20
N GLY A 626 55.24 -33.67 -19.05
CA GLY A 626 56.06 -34.27 -17.98
C GLY A 626 55.25 -35.14 -17.02
N ASN A 627 55.41 -36.45 -17.16
CA ASN A 627 54.95 -37.51 -16.26
C ASN A 627 55.57 -37.41 -14.84
N GLY A 628 54.85 -37.95 -13.85
CA GLY A 628 55.44 -38.96 -12.96
C GLY A 628 55.40 -38.71 -11.44
N TYR A 629 55.13 -39.83 -10.74
CA TYR A 629 55.40 -40.15 -9.32
C TYR A 629 54.38 -39.62 -8.29
N SER A 630 53.57 -40.39 -7.54
CA SER A 630 53.60 -41.71 -6.88
C SER A 630 53.73 -41.63 -5.35
N ASN A 631 52.76 -42.24 -4.67
CA ASN A 631 52.79 -42.92 -3.36
C ASN A 631 53.04 -42.18 -2.04
N GLY A 632 52.20 -42.52 -1.05
CA GLY A 632 52.46 -42.30 0.38
C GLY A 632 51.29 -42.75 1.28
N ASN A 633 51.18 -44.06 1.52
CA ASN A 633 50.24 -44.73 2.45
C ASN A 633 50.38 -44.31 3.93
N GLY A 634 49.31 -44.55 4.71
CA GLY A 634 49.40 -44.62 6.18
C GLY A 634 48.09 -44.92 6.91
N TYR A 635 47.63 -46.17 6.86
CA TYR A 635 46.54 -46.74 7.68
C TYR A 635 47.01 -47.06 9.12
N THR A 636 46.10 -46.93 10.11
CA THR A 636 45.76 -47.92 11.18
C THR A 636 44.52 -47.40 11.94
N ASN A 637 43.30 -47.95 11.89
CA ASN A 637 42.70 -49.23 12.32
C ASN A 637 42.50 -49.48 13.83
N GLY A 638 41.25 -49.85 14.19
CA GLY A 638 40.79 -50.46 15.45
C GLY A 638 39.27 -50.28 15.63
N ASN A 639 38.40 -51.09 14.99
CA ASN A 639 37.78 -52.38 15.43
C ASN A 639 37.13 -52.37 16.84
N GLY A 640 35.91 -52.89 17.08
CA GLY A 640 35.02 -53.67 16.21
C GLY A 640 33.70 -54.15 16.87
N HIS A 641 32.95 -54.94 16.08
CA HIS A 641 31.93 -55.98 16.40
C HIS A 641 30.45 -55.57 16.55
N THR A 642 29.44 -56.25 15.97
CA THR A 642 29.34 -57.54 15.22
C THR A 642 27.99 -57.67 14.47
N ASN A 643 28.06 -58.34 13.31
CA ASN A 643 27.13 -59.29 12.64
C ASN A 643 25.78 -58.86 12.06
N GLY A 644 25.67 -59.11 10.74
CA GLY A 644 24.43 -59.32 9.99
C GLY A 644 24.28 -60.75 9.46
N ASN A 645 23.22 -60.99 8.68
CA ASN A 645 23.11 -61.91 7.53
C ASN A 645 21.66 -61.87 7.00
N GLY A 646 21.37 -62.08 5.72
CA GLY A 646 22.16 -62.81 4.75
C GLY A 646 21.86 -62.53 3.26
N ASN A 647 22.80 -63.07 2.48
CA ASN A 647 22.88 -63.25 1.03
C ASN A 647 21.68 -63.96 0.40
N TYR A 648 21.48 -63.75 -0.92
CA TYR A 648 21.43 -64.87 -1.89
C TYR A 648 21.89 -64.43 -3.29
N ASN A 649 22.88 -65.18 -3.81
CA ASN A 649 23.39 -65.20 -5.18
C ASN A 649 22.49 -66.06 -6.10
N GLY A 650 22.56 -65.83 -7.41
CA GLY A 650 22.61 -66.94 -8.38
C GLY A 650 21.74 -66.85 -9.64
N ASN A 651 22.39 -66.57 -10.78
CA ASN A 651 22.21 -67.10 -12.14
C ASN A 651 20.87 -67.70 -12.60
N GLY A 652 20.38 -67.24 -13.76
CA GLY A 652 19.42 -67.98 -14.59
C GLY A 652 19.14 -67.30 -15.94
N HIS A 653 19.36 -68.05 -17.01
CA HIS A 653 19.17 -67.67 -18.41
C HIS A 653 17.75 -67.21 -18.80
N VAL A 654 17.74 -66.41 -19.87
CA VAL A 654 16.66 -65.96 -20.76
C VAL A 654 15.39 -66.83 -20.75
N ASN A 655 14.25 -66.19 -20.46
CA ASN A 655 12.97 -66.48 -21.11
C ASN A 655 12.15 -65.19 -21.26
N GLY A 656 11.52 -65.04 -22.41
CA GLY A 656 10.88 -63.81 -22.87
C GLY A 656 9.60 -63.42 -22.13
N ASN A 657 9.19 -62.17 -22.41
CA ASN A 657 7.96 -61.47 -22.02
C ASN A 657 7.84 -61.01 -20.55
N GLY A 658 8.11 -59.72 -20.31
CA GLY A 658 7.73 -59.07 -19.06
C GLY A 658 8.21 -57.62 -18.95
N LYS A 659 7.35 -56.68 -19.38
CA LYS A 659 7.22 -55.26 -19.01
C LYS A 659 8.38 -54.60 -18.24
N ALA A 660 8.91 -53.53 -18.83
CA ALA A 660 9.73 -52.53 -18.15
C ALA A 660 9.04 -51.99 -16.89
N ASN A 661 9.59 -52.28 -15.72
CA ASN A 661 9.21 -51.61 -14.47
C ASN A 661 9.91 -50.25 -14.44
N GLY A 662 9.12 -49.19 -14.63
CA GLY A 662 9.56 -47.81 -14.47
C GLY A 662 10.04 -47.54 -13.05
N ALA A 663 11.24 -46.96 -12.93
CA ALA A 663 11.69 -46.36 -11.69
C ALA A 663 10.64 -45.34 -11.22
N LYS A 664 10.07 -45.55 -10.04
CA LYS A 664 9.18 -44.58 -9.39
C LYS A 664 9.98 -43.29 -9.19
N VAL A 665 9.64 -42.25 -9.95
CA VAL A 665 10.04 -40.87 -9.63
C VAL A 665 9.47 -40.56 -8.25
N VAL A 666 10.32 -40.52 -7.22
CA VAL A 666 9.91 -40.12 -5.87
C VAL A 666 9.60 -38.64 -5.94
N LYS A 667 8.32 -38.28 -5.76
CA LYS A 667 7.87 -36.90 -5.78
C LYS A 667 8.43 -36.16 -4.55
N MET A 668 9.25 -35.14 -4.78
CA MET A 668 9.83 -34.31 -3.72
C MET A 668 8.72 -33.62 -2.91
N LYS A 669 8.80 -33.71 -1.59
CA LYS A 669 7.92 -33.00 -0.66
C LYS A 669 8.75 -31.92 0.05
N PRO A 670 8.49 -30.62 -0.20
CA PRO A 670 9.31 -29.54 0.36
C PRO A 670 9.32 -29.45 1.89
N MET A 671 8.28 -29.97 2.56
CA MET A 671 8.16 -30.02 4.03
C MET A 671 7.95 -31.46 4.49
N ASP A 672 8.92 -32.33 4.20
CA ASP A 672 8.97 -33.69 4.75
C ASP A 672 9.57 -33.68 6.16
N SER A 673 8.96 -34.40 7.10
CA SER A 673 9.33 -34.32 8.52
C SER A 673 10.70 -34.94 8.83
N GLU A 674 11.07 -36.01 8.13
CA GLU A 674 12.37 -36.66 8.35
C GLU A 674 13.47 -35.87 7.65
N LEU A 675 13.21 -35.34 6.46
CA LEU A 675 14.14 -34.42 5.79
C LEU A 675 14.37 -33.15 6.62
N LEU A 676 13.31 -32.56 7.17
CA LEU A 676 13.41 -31.40 8.06
C LEU A 676 14.22 -31.72 9.32
N ARG A 677 14.04 -32.90 9.91
CA ARG A 677 14.79 -33.35 11.09
C ARG A 677 16.27 -33.48 10.76
N GLU A 678 16.60 -34.25 9.73
CA GLU A 678 17.99 -34.50 9.31
C GLU A 678 18.72 -33.20 8.94
N GLN A 679 18.17 -32.42 8.01
CA GLN A 679 18.77 -31.17 7.56
C GLN A 679 18.76 -30.08 8.65
N GLY A 680 17.72 -30.08 9.50
CA GLY A 680 17.62 -29.18 10.64
C GLY A 680 18.73 -29.42 11.67
N HIS A 681 19.06 -30.68 11.98
CA HIS A 681 20.18 -31.01 12.87
C HIS A 681 21.51 -30.53 12.31
N ILE A 682 21.78 -30.77 11.02
CA ILE A 682 23.00 -30.30 10.34
C ILE A 682 23.14 -28.78 10.43
N MET A 683 22.05 -28.04 10.24
CA MET A 683 22.06 -26.57 10.33
C MET A 683 22.30 -26.08 11.76
N VAL A 684 21.73 -26.77 12.77
CA VAL A 684 21.97 -26.44 14.18
C VAL A 684 23.45 -26.64 14.55
N ASP A 685 24.04 -27.76 14.13
CA ASP A 685 25.45 -28.05 14.36
C ASP A 685 26.35 -27.00 13.68
N PHE A 686 26.06 -26.65 12.41
CA PHE A 686 26.79 -25.61 11.68
C PHE A 686 26.75 -24.24 12.39
N ILE A 687 25.60 -23.83 12.90
CA ILE A 687 25.46 -22.56 13.63
C ILE A 687 26.18 -22.63 14.98
N ALA A 688 26.11 -23.74 15.69
CA ALA A 688 26.82 -23.94 16.95
C ALA A 688 28.35 -23.87 16.75
N ASP A 689 28.86 -24.54 15.71
CA ASP A 689 30.26 -24.49 15.32
C ASP A 689 30.71 -23.09 14.94
N TYR A 690 29.85 -22.30 14.26
CA TYR A 690 30.15 -20.89 14.00
C TYR A 690 30.36 -20.08 15.28
N TYR A 691 29.49 -20.19 16.29
CA TYR A 691 29.68 -19.48 17.57
C TYR A 691 30.93 -19.97 18.31
N LYS A 692 31.19 -21.27 18.28
CA LYS A 692 32.40 -21.85 18.88
C LYS A 692 33.67 -21.32 18.20
N ASN A 693 33.71 -21.31 16.87
CA ASN A 693 34.87 -20.87 16.11
C ASN A 693 35.12 -19.36 16.23
N LEU A 694 34.08 -18.55 16.45
CA LEU A 694 34.25 -17.13 16.81
C LEU A 694 35.04 -16.93 18.11
N GLN A 695 35.02 -17.92 19.02
CA GLN A 695 35.76 -17.89 20.29
C GLN A 695 37.11 -18.62 20.19
N ASP A 696 37.12 -19.81 19.58
CA ASP A 696 38.28 -20.71 19.54
C ASP A 696 39.27 -20.36 18.42
N SER A 697 38.82 -19.71 17.34
CA SER A 697 39.65 -19.37 16.17
C SER A 697 39.30 -18.00 15.58
N PRO A 698 39.34 -16.92 16.38
CA PRO A 698 38.92 -15.58 15.96
C PRO A 698 39.76 -15.02 14.79
N GLN A 699 40.99 -15.52 14.58
CA GLN A 699 41.84 -15.15 13.45
C GLN A 699 41.26 -15.50 12.08
N ASP A 700 40.39 -16.52 12.01
CA ASP A 700 39.76 -16.96 10.76
C ASP A 700 38.48 -16.17 10.43
N PHE A 701 38.02 -15.34 11.38
CA PHE A 701 36.76 -14.59 11.30
C PHE A 701 37.00 -13.10 11.59
N PRO A 702 37.63 -12.34 10.66
CA PRO A 702 37.88 -10.93 10.87
C PRO A 702 36.57 -10.18 11.14
N VAL A 703 36.49 -9.46 12.27
CA VAL A 703 35.25 -8.87 12.79
C VAL A 703 34.55 -8.01 11.74
N LEU A 704 35.31 -7.15 11.05
CA LEU A 704 34.89 -6.42 9.86
C LEU A 704 35.32 -7.19 8.61
N SER A 705 34.38 -7.48 7.71
CA SER A 705 34.71 -8.14 6.44
C SER A 705 35.71 -7.34 5.61
N GLN A 706 36.64 -8.04 4.96
CA GLN A 706 37.73 -7.48 4.17
C GLN A 706 37.55 -7.62 2.65
N VAL A 707 36.37 -8.07 2.21
CA VAL A 707 36.06 -8.25 0.78
C VAL A 707 35.82 -6.92 0.06
N GLN A 708 36.01 -6.91 -1.25
CA GLN A 708 35.68 -5.77 -2.10
C GLN A 708 34.21 -5.80 -2.55
N PRO A 709 33.58 -4.65 -2.83
CA PRO A 709 32.25 -4.61 -3.43
C PRO A 709 32.20 -5.43 -4.73
N GLY A 710 31.21 -6.31 -4.84
CA GLY A 710 31.03 -7.18 -6.01
C GLY A 710 31.67 -8.57 -5.92
N TYR A 711 32.52 -8.85 -4.92
CA TYR A 711 33.31 -10.10 -4.83
C TYR A 711 32.49 -11.39 -5.02
N LEU A 712 31.26 -11.43 -4.51
CA LEU A 712 30.44 -12.63 -4.50
C LEU A 712 29.89 -12.98 -5.89
N ARG A 713 29.75 -11.98 -6.77
CA ARG A 713 29.23 -12.18 -8.14
C ARG A 713 30.14 -13.12 -8.93
N ASP A 714 31.46 -12.97 -8.78
CA ASP A 714 32.45 -13.78 -9.48
C ASP A 714 32.60 -15.20 -8.89
N MET A 715 32.04 -15.45 -7.70
CA MET A 715 32.14 -16.74 -6.99
C MET A 715 30.89 -17.62 -7.13
N LEU A 716 29.76 -17.05 -7.56
CA LEU A 716 28.48 -17.75 -7.69
C LEU A 716 28.08 -17.90 -9.16
N PRO A 717 27.26 -18.91 -9.51
CA PRO A 717 26.71 -19.01 -10.85
C PRO A 717 25.86 -17.79 -11.24
N ASP A 718 25.94 -17.46 -12.52
CA ASP A 718 25.22 -16.36 -13.19
C ASP A 718 23.69 -16.56 -13.27
N SER A 719 23.21 -17.76 -12.94
CA SER A 719 21.80 -18.16 -12.97
C SER A 719 21.48 -19.19 -11.88
N ALA A 720 20.21 -19.27 -11.47
CA ALA A 720 19.75 -20.31 -10.55
C ALA A 720 19.93 -21.73 -11.13
N PRO A 721 20.20 -22.75 -10.31
CA PRO A 721 20.41 -24.11 -10.79
C PRO A 721 19.08 -24.75 -11.27
N GLU A 722 19.13 -25.48 -12.39
CA GLU A 722 17.97 -26.22 -12.91
C GLU A 722 17.66 -27.50 -12.11
N ARG A 723 18.67 -28.05 -11.43
CA ARG A 723 18.57 -29.27 -10.63
C ARG A 723 18.86 -28.95 -9.16
N PRO A 724 18.25 -29.68 -8.20
CA PRO A 724 18.53 -29.46 -6.80
C PRO A 724 19.98 -29.81 -6.47
N GLU A 725 20.61 -28.97 -5.65
CA GLU A 725 21.92 -29.22 -5.03
C GLU A 725 21.71 -29.73 -3.60
N SER A 726 22.72 -30.42 -3.05
CA SER A 726 22.66 -30.92 -1.68
C SER A 726 22.90 -29.81 -0.65
N LEU A 727 22.36 -29.99 0.57
CA LEU A 727 22.63 -29.06 1.67
C LEU A 727 24.13 -28.96 1.99
N LYS A 728 24.89 -30.05 1.79
CA LYS A 728 26.33 -30.06 2.01
C LYS A 728 27.06 -29.14 1.04
N GLU A 729 26.77 -29.23 -0.26
CA GLU A 729 27.33 -28.35 -1.28
C GLU A 729 26.99 -26.87 -0.98
N LEU A 730 25.74 -26.62 -0.56
CA LEU A 730 25.33 -25.28 -0.14
C LEU A 730 26.10 -24.77 1.08
N LEU A 731 26.30 -25.59 2.11
CA LEU A 731 27.04 -25.19 3.31
C LEU A 731 28.55 -25.02 3.04
N ASP A 732 29.11 -25.77 2.10
CA ASP A 732 30.48 -25.55 1.60
C ASP A 732 30.60 -24.18 0.93
N ASP A 733 29.61 -23.79 0.11
CA ASP A 733 29.52 -22.47 -0.50
C ASP A 733 29.30 -21.37 0.52
N VAL A 734 28.45 -21.59 1.54
CA VAL A 734 28.29 -20.65 2.66
C VAL A 734 29.64 -20.42 3.34
N SER A 735 30.38 -21.48 3.64
CA SER A 735 31.66 -21.39 4.34
C SER A 735 32.74 -20.70 3.52
N LYS A 736 32.85 -21.01 2.22
CA LYS A 736 33.93 -20.52 1.36
C LYS A 736 33.64 -19.18 0.71
N LYS A 737 32.37 -18.91 0.37
CA LYS A 737 31.97 -17.77 -0.46
C LYS A 737 31.16 -16.73 0.33
N ILE A 738 30.33 -17.15 1.30
CA ILE A 738 29.50 -16.19 2.07
C ILE A 738 30.23 -15.69 3.32
N MET A 739 30.78 -16.59 4.15
CA MET A 739 31.40 -16.22 5.44
C MET A 739 32.47 -15.14 5.34
N PRO A 740 33.38 -15.11 4.33
CA PRO A 740 34.35 -14.03 4.19
C PRO A 740 33.72 -12.64 4.03
N GLY A 741 32.51 -12.56 3.46
CA GLY A 741 31.76 -11.32 3.28
C GLY A 741 30.90 -10.90 4.48
N ILE A 742 30.87 -11.70 5.55
CA ILE A 742 30.10 -11.39 6.75
C ILE A 742 30.94 -10.52 7.69
N THR A 743 30.42 -9.35 8.05
CA THR A 743 30.88 -8.64 9.25
C THR A 743 30.27 -9.35 10.46
N HIS A 744 31.10 -9.88 11.35
CA HIS A 744 30.68 -10.76 12.44
C HIS A 744 30.14 -9.98 13.64
N TRP A 745 28.87 -9.56 13.57
CA TRP A 745 28.14 -8.87 14.65
C TRP A 745 28.08 -9.65 15.97
N GLN A 746 28.25 -10.97 15.91
CA GLN A 746 28.24 -11.86 17.09
C GLN A 746 29.64 -12.14 17.63
N SER A 747 30.70 -11.62 17.00
CA SER A 747 32.05 -11.71 17.53
C SER A 747 32.11 -11.05 18.91
N PRO A 748 32.83 -11.64 19.89
CA PRO A 748 33.08 -10.99 21.18
C PRO A 748 33.89 -9.69 21.06
N SER A 749 34.50 -9.44 19.91
CA SER A 749 35.32 -8.25 19.59
C SER A 749 34.58 -7.22 18.72
N TYR A 750 33.25 -7.33 18.61
CA TYR A 750 32.40 -6.36 17.93
C TYR A 750 31.95 -5.25 18.88
N PHE A 751 32.42 -4.02 18.64
CA PHE A 751 32.15 -2.83 19.48
C PHE A 751 31.58 -1.64 18.70
N ALA A 752 31.21 -1.84 17.43
CA ALA A 752 30.66 -0.82 16.56
C ALA A 752 29.15 -0.61 16.77
N TYR A 753 28.64 0.57 16.39
CA TYR A 753 27.20 0.90 16.45
C TYR A 753 26.57 0.60 17.82
N TYR A 754 25.59 -0.30 17.85
CA TYR A 754 25.07 -0.99 19.03
C TYR A 754 24.95 -2.46 18.66
N ALA A 755 25.20 -3.35 19.62
CA ALA A 755 25.16 -4.79 19.38
C ALA A 755 23.80 -5.26 18.84
N SER A 756 23.83 -6.29 17.99
CA SER A 756 22.66 -7.08 17.63
C SER A 756 22.56 -8.27 18.59
N SER A 757 22.04 -8.01 19.79
CA SER A 757 22.00 -9.02 20.86
C SER A 757 21.11 -10.22 20.49
N THR A 758 21.74 -11.39 20.35
CA THR A 758 21.10 -12.69 20.09
C THR A 758 21.22 -13.59 21.32
N SER A 759 20.43 -14.65 21.38
CA SER A 759 20.58 -15.67 22.40
C SER A 759 20.04 -17.01 21.97
N VAL A 760 20.39 -18.07 22.69
CA VAL A 760 19.82 -19.41 22.46
C VAL A 760 18.29 -19.37 22.58
N ALA A 761 17.75 -18.70 23.61
CA ALA A 761 16.30 -18.56 23.79
C ALA A 761 15.63 -17.79 22.65
N GLY A 762 16.23 -16.68 22.21
CA GLY A 762 15.74 -15.89 21.08
C GLY A 762 15.79 -16.66 19.76
N PHE A 763 16.84 -17.45 19.54
CA PHE A 763 17.02 -18.31 18.38
C PHE A 763 15.98 -19.43 18.34
N LEU A 764 15.77 -20.15 19.45
CA LEU A 764 14.74 -21.18 19.55
C LEU A 764 13.33 -20.61 19.30
N GLY A 765 13.05 -19.40 19.78
CA GLY A 765 11.78 -18.73 19.51
C GLY A 765 11.60 -18.37 18.04
N GLU A 766 12.68 -17.99 17.35
CA GLU A 766 12.67 -17.71 15.92
C GLU A 766 12.57 -18.99 15.08
N MET A 767 13.23 -20.09 15.49
CA MET A 767 13.06 -21.42 14.90
C MET A 767 11.61 -21.89 15.00
N LEU A 768 10.99 -21.76 16.17
CA LEU A 768 9.58 -22.13 16.36
C LEU A 768 8.65 -21.24 15.52
N ASN A 769 8.92 -19.94 15.45
CA ASN A 769 8.19 -19.01 14.58
C ASN A 769 8.30 -19.40 13.10
N ALA A 770 9.49 -19.77 12.62
CA ALA A 770 9.72 -20.22 11.25
C ALA A 770 9.04 -21.57 10.96
N GLY A 771 9.11 -22.53 11.90
CA GLY A 771 8.47 -23.84 11.75
C GLY A 771 6.94 -23.79 11.74
N LEU A 772 6.34 -22.94 12.58
CA LEU A 772 4.88 -22.74 12.58
C LEU A 772 4.39 -21.92 11.38
N SER A 773 5.20 -20.98 10.90
CA SER A 773 4.93 -20.11 9.74
C SER A 773 3.51 -19.48 9.73
N VAL A 774 2.97 -19.16 10.91
CA VAL A 774 1.64 -18.55 11.03
C VAL A 774 1.65 -17.08 10.60
N VAL A 775 0.53 -16.63 10.03
CA VAL A 775 0.33 -15.22 9.67
C VAL A 775 -0.74 -14.63 10.57
N GLY A 776 -0.34 -13.79 11.53
CA GLY A 776 -1.22 -13.26 12.59
C GLY A 776 -1.76 -11.86 12.31
N PHE A 777 -2.48 -11.66 11.20
CA PHE A 777 -3.02 -10.34 10.84
C PHE A 777 -4.32 -9.99 11.57
N THR A 778 -5.17 -10.98 11.83
CA THR A 778 -6.29 -10.88 12.79
C THR A 778 -6.09 -11.89 13.92
N TRP A 779 -6.75 -11.67 15.05
CA TRP A 779 -6.77 -12.66 16.12
C TRP A 779 -7.25 -14.03 15.64
N LEU A 780 -8.24 -14.09 14.75
CA LEU A 780 -8.78 -15.36 14.25
C LEU A 780 -7.74 -16.19 13.50
N THR A 781 -6.83 -15.54 12.76
CA THR A 781 -5.79 -16.24 11.98
C THR A 781 -4.73 -16.91 12.85
N SER A 782 -4.51 -16.41 14.06
CA SER A 782 -3.72 -17.10 15.08
C SER A 782 -3.97 -16.43 16.45
N PRO A 783 -4.91 -16.96 17.26
CA PRO A 783 -5.23 -16.38 18.56
C PRO A 783 -4.01 -16.34 19.46
N ALA A 784 -3.24 -17.42 19.49
CA ALA A 784 -1.99 -17.52 20.27
C ALA A 784 -0.99 -16.43 19.87
N ALA A 785 -0.86 -16.09 18.58
CA ALA A 785 0.05 -15.02 18.15
C ALA A 785 -0.33 -13.66 18.73
N THR A 786 -1.62 -13.36 18.77
CA THR A 786 -2.14 -12.09 19.27
C THR A 786 -2.10 -12.03 20.80
N GLU A 787 -2.66 -13.05 21.47
CA GLU A 787 -2.77 -13.12 22.93
C GLU A 787 -1.39 -13.16 23.61
N LEU A 788 -0.46 -13.96 23.08
CA LEU A 788 0.89 -14.04 23.64
C LEU A 788 1.62 -12.71 23.53
N GLU A 789 1.42 -11.98 22.43
CA GLU A 789 2.02 -10.65 22.27
C GLU A 789 1.47 -9.65 23.29
N ILE A 790 0.16 -9.66 23.54
CA ILE A 790 -0.46 -8.87 24.60
C ILE A 790 0.19 -9.17 25.97
N ILE A 791 0.26 -10.46 26.32
CA ILE A 791 0.78 -10.91 27.62
C ILE A 791 2.25 -10.49 27.80
N VAL A 792 3.08 -10.76 26.81
CA VAL A 792 4.53 -10.52 26.87
C VAL A 792 4.84 -9.03 26.93
N LEU A 793 4.11 -8.20 26.18
CA LEU A 793 4.30 -6.76 26.23
C LEU A 793 3.82 -6.13 27.54
N ASP A 794 2.77 -6.69 28.17
CA ASP A 794 2.37 -6.29 29.52
C ASP A 794 3.40 -6.74 30.57
N TRP A 795 4.00 -7.93 30.43
CA TRP A 795 5.11 -8.35 31.29
C TRP A 795 6.30 -7.41 31.19
N LEU A 796 6.72 -7.08 29.97
CA LEU A 796 7.84 -6.19 29.74
C LEU A 796 7.54 -4.75 30.21
N ALA A 797 6.32 -4.24 29.97
CA ALA A 797 5.88 -2.96 30.51
C ALA A 797 5.95 -2.90 32.04
N LYS A 798 5.56 -3.98 32.73
CA LYS A 798 5.67 -4.09 34.20
C LYS A 798 7.13 -4.14 34.67
N LEU A 799 7.99 -4.86 33.96
CA LEU A 799 9.44 -4.89 34.26
C LEU A 799 10.08 -3.51 34.13
N LEU A 800 9.65 -2.73 33.14
CA LEU A 800 10.04 -1.35 32.91
C LEU A 800 9.34 -0.35 33.84
N GLN A 801 8.39 -0.80 34.67
CA GLN A 801 7.55 0.07 35.51
C GLN A 801 6.90 1.19 34.69
N LEU A 802 6.34 0.84 33.53
CA LEU A 802 5.51 1.75 32.75
C LEU A 802 4.15 1.93 33.45
N PRO A 803 3.55 3.13 33.37
CA PRO A 803 2.22 3.39 33.93
C PRO A 803 1.13 2.46 33.37
N ASP A 804 0.12 2.15 34.19
CA ASP A 804 -1.02 1.29 33.84
C ASP A 804 -1.71 1.67 32.52
N HIS A 805 -1.67 2.95 32.12
CA HIS A 805 -2.29 3.40 30.87
C HIS A 805 -1.53 2.99 29.61
N PHE A 806 -0.33 2.41 29.70
CA PHE A 806 0.38 1.79 28.58
C PHE A 806 0.11 0.28 28.46
N LEU A 807 -0.46 -0.35 29.48
CA LEU A 807 -0.72 -1.79 29.49
C LEU A 807 -2.02 -2.10 28.75
N SER A 808 -2.01 -3.20 27.99
CA SER A 808 -3.19 -3.68 27.28
C SER A 808 -4.28 -4.15 28.24
N THR A 809 -3.90 -4.69 29.40
CA THR A 809 -4.80 -5.11 30.49
C THR A 809 -4.99 -4.06 31.60
N GLY A 810 -4.39 -2.88 31.45
CA GLY A 810 -4.47 -1.80 32.44
C GLY A 810 -5.80 -1.04 32.43
N LYS A 811 -5.93 -0.04 33.31
CA LYS A 811 -7.15 0.76 33.46
C LYS A 811 -7.42 1.78 32.33
N GLY A 812 -6.56 1.83 31.31
CA GLY A 812 -6.61 2.81 30.21
C GLY A 812 -6.88 2.20 28.82
N ASN A 813 -6.80 3.05 27.79
CA ASN A 813 -6.96 2.64 26.39
C ASN A 813 -5.62 2.28 25.72
N GLY A 814 -4.49 2.31 26.43
CA GLY A 814 -3.19 2.03 25.82
C GLY A 814 -2.94 0.55 25.60
N GLY A 815 -1.75 0.21 25.13
CA GLY A 815 -1.33 -1.16 24.86
C GLY A 815 -0.03 -1.20 24.09
N GLY A 816 0.55 -2.39 23.99
CA GLY A 816 1.79 -2.63 23.26
C GLY A 816 1.56 -3.34 21.92
N VAL A 817 2.49 -3.15 20.97
CA VAL A 817 2.65 -3.95 19.74
C VAL A 817 4.14 -4.17 19.44
N ILE A 818 4.52 -5.34 18.91
CA ILE A 818 5.89 -5.62 18.45
C ILE A 818 6.02 -5.28 16.97
N GLN A 819 6.73 -4.20 16.66
CA GLN A 819 7.10 -3.78 15.31
C GLN A 819 8.35 -4.54 14.82
N GLY A 820 8.65 -4.43 13.53
CA GLY A 820 9.92 -4.90 12.99
C GLY A 820 11.08 -4.02 13.45
N THR A 821 10.97 -2.70 13.28
CA THR A 821 12.08 -1.78 13.54
C THR A 821 11.65 -0.56 14.36
N GLY A 822 12.61 0.11 14.98
CA GLY A 822 12.36 1.41 15.63
C GLY A 822 11.86 2.47 14.64
N CYS A 823 12.32 2.44 13.39
CA CYS A 823 11.82 3.33 12.33
C CYS A 823 10.32 3.11 12.04
N GLU A 824 9.87 1.85 12.00
CA GLU A 824 8.46 1.51 11.83
C GLU A 824 7.66 1.97 13.05
N ALA A 825 8.18 1.77 14.26
CA ALA A 825 7.55 2.24 15.50
C ALA A 825 7.36 3.76 15.52
N VAL A 826 8.37 4.53 15.13
CA VAL A 826 8.29 5.99 15.01
C VAL A 826 7.29 6.40 13.92
N LEU A 827 7.32 5.74 12.76
CA LEU A 827 6.41 6.06 11.65
C LEU A 827 4.94 5.93 12.06
N VAL A 828 4.55 4.82 12.68
CA VAL A 828 3.15 4.58 13.04
C VAL A 828 2.62 5.60 14.05
N VAL A 829 3.46 6.04 15.00
CA VAL A 829 3.05 7.08 15.97
C VAL A 829 3.06 8.49 15.37
N VAL A 830 3.96 8.78 14.42
CA VAL A 830 3.91 10.03 13.65
C VAL A 830 2.61 10.11 12.85
N LEU A 831 2.21 9.02 12.19
CA LEU A 831 0.93 8.93 11.47
C LEU A 831 -0.27 9.11 12.41
N ALA A 832 -0.26 8.45 13.57
CA ALA A 832 -1.30 8.60 14.58
C ALA A 832 -1.43 10.05 15.09
N ALA A 833 -0.30 10.67 15.45
CA ALA A 833 -0.26 12.06 15.91
C ALA A 833 -0.74 13.04 14.83
N ARG A 834 -0.28 12.84 13.58
CA ARG A 834 -0.64 13.64 12.42
C ARG A 834 -2.15 13.56 12.16
N ASP A 835 -2.72 12.38 12.10
CA ASP A 835 -4.15 12.21 11.82
C ASP A 835 -5.01 12.72 12.98
N ARG A 836 -4.56 12.55 14.23
CA ARG A 836 -5.18 13.11 15.42
C ARG A 836 -5.25 14.64 15.35
N ILE A 837 -4.16 15.33 14.97
CA ILE A 837 -4.17 16.79 14.86
C ILE A 837 -4.95 17.28 13.64
N LEU A 838 -4.82 16.63 12.48
CA LEU A 838 -5.54 17.02 11.26
C LEU A 838 -7.06 16.82 11.36
N LYS A 839 -7.54 15.88 12.19
CA LYS A 839 -8.96 15.79 12.55
C LYS A 839 -9.45 17.03 13.29
N LYS A 840 -8.60 17.69 14.09
CA LYS A 840 -8.93 18.90 14.85
C LYS A 840 -8.82 20.17 14.01
N VAL A 841 -7.71 20.32 13.26
CA VAL A 841 -7.38 21.58 12.56
C VAL A 841 -7.78 21.59 11.08
N GLY A 842 -8.07 20.43 10.50
CA GLY A 842 -8.44 20.27 9.10
C GLY A 842 -7.27 19.77 8.22
N LYS A 843 -7.60 18.87 7.28
CA LYS A 843 -6.61 18.18 6.42
C LYS A 843 -5.81 19.09 5.47
N THR A 844 -6.29 20.32 5.22
CA THR A 844 -5.61 21.30 4.37
C THR A 844 -4.38 21.92 5.02
N LEU A 845 -4.25 21.82 6.34
CA LEU A 845 -3.15 22.39 7.11
C LEU A 845 -1.97 21.42 7.31
N LEU A 846 -1.94 20.29 6.59
CA LEU A 846 -0.80 19.37 6.58
C LEU A 846 0.55 20.09 6.32
N PRO A 847 0.67 21.05 5.39
CA PRO A 847 1.92 21.78 5.17
C PRO A 847 2.36 22.68 6.33
N GLN A 848 1.50 22.92 7.33
CA GLN A 848 1.81 23.73 8.51
C GLN A 848 2.23 22.89 9.72
N LEU A 849 2.17 21.56 9.64
CA LEU A 849 2.54 20.69 10.74
C LEU A 849 4.06 20.66 10.95
N VAL A 850 4.48 20.81 12.21
CA VAL A 850 5.89 20.83 12.62
C VAL A 850 6.20 19.74 13.65
N VAL A 851 7.33 19.09 13.46
CA VAL A 851 7.88 18.06 14.35
C VAL A 851 9.21 18.51 14.94
N TYR A 852 9.52 18.07 16.15
CA TYR A 852 10.73 18.44 16.89
C TYR A 852 11.51 17.20 17.33
N GLY A 853 12.82 17.28 17.22
CA GLY A 853 13.78 16.31 17.74
C GLY A 853 15.11 17.02 18.02
N SER A 854 16.05 16.36 18.67
CA SER A 854 17.43 16.88 18.81
C SER A 854 18.22 16.57 17.55
N ASP A 855 19.32 17.28 17.31
CA ASP A 855 20.28 16.95 16.27
C ASP A 855 21.00 15.60 16.50
N GLN A 856 20.83 15.01 17.69
CA GLN A 856 21.27 13.65 18.04
C GLN A 856 20.20 12.57 17.84
N THR A 857 18.95 12.97 17.56
CA THR A 857 17.86 12.02 17.29
C THR A 857 18.21 11.17 16.07
N HIS A 858 17.96 9.87 16.15
CA HIS A 858 18.37 8.94 15.10
C HIS A 858 17.77 9.32 13.73
N SER A 859 18.53 9.16 12.66
CA SER A 859 18.14 9.57 11.29
C SER A 859 16.84 8.92 10.80
N SER A 860 16.43 7.78 11.39
CA SER A 860 15.14 7.15 11.12
C SER A 860 13.94 8.02 11.48
N PHE A 861 14.07 8.94 12.45
CA PHE A 861 13.01 9.89 12.79
C PHE A 861 12.71 10.80 11.60
N ARG A 862 13.73 11.46 11.04
CA ARG A 862 13.59 12.29 9.83
C ARG A 862 12.99 11.47 8.67
N LYS A 863 13.46 10.24 8.46
CA LYS A 863 12.91 9.33 7.45
C LYS A 863 11.43 9.02 7.68
N ALA A 864 11.04 8.73 8.92
CA ALA A 864 9.65 8.47 9.30
C ALA A 864 8.75 9.70 9.09
N CYS A 865 9.24 10.91 9.41
CA CYS A 865 8.52 12.16 9.13
C CYS A 865 8.31 12.39 7.64
N LEU A 866 9.33 12.19 6.82
CA LEU A 866 9.24 12.32 5.36
C LEU A 866 8.23 11.32 4.76
N ILE A 867 8.29 10.05 5.17
CA ILE A 867 7.30 9.03 4.77
C ILE A 867 5.90 9.39 5.28
N GLY A 868 5.81 9.98 6.48
CA GLY A 868 4.58 10.49 7.08
C GLY A 868 4.00 11.73 6.37
N GLY A 869 4.66 12.26 5.35
CA GLY A 869 4.21 13.42 4.59
C GLY A 869 4.48 14.77 5.27
N ILE A 870 5.38 14.81 6.26
CA ILE A 870 5.84 16.05 6.88
C ILE A 870 6.86 16.70 5.96
N HIS A 871 6.66 17.99 5.71
CA HIS A 871 7.56 18.81 4.91
C HIS A 871 8.95 18.88 5.56
N GLU A 872 9.99 18.76 4.74
CA GLU A 872 11.37 18.72 5.21
C GLU A 872 11.75 19.99 5.96
N GLU A 873 11.30 21.14 5.45
CA GLU A 873 11.47 22.44 6.07
C GLU A 873 10.71 22.62 7.37
N ASN A 874 9.89 21.65 7.81
CA ASN A 874 9.15 21.67 9.08
C ASN A 874 9.64 20.59 10.08
N ILE A 875 10.80 19.98 9.81
CA ILE A 875 11.47 19.07 10.74
C ILE A 875 12.51 19.88 11.52
N ARG A 876 12.23 20.18 12.78
CA ARG A 876 13.11 20.97 13.66
C ARG A 876 14.05 20.02 14.40
N LEU A 877 15.32 20.01 14.00
CA LEU A 877 16.39 19.32 14.73
C LEU A 877 17.15 20.35 15.57
N LEU A 878 16.89 20.35 16.87
CA LEU A 878 17.42 21.31 17.82
C LEU A 878 18.88 21.00 18.11
N LYS A 879 19.73 22.02 18.03
CA LYS A 879 21.16 21.91 18.33
C LYS A 879 21.37 21.50 19.79
N THR A 880 22.30 20.58 20.00
CA THR A 880 22.73 20.14 21.33
C THR A 880 24.26 20.21 21.41
N ASP A 881 24.78 20.36 22.62
CA ASP A 881 26.22 20.48 22.85
C ASP A 881 26.62 19.84 24.19
N SER A 882 27.90 19.96 24.55
CA SER A 882 28.44 19.36 25.77
C SER A 882 27.84 19.92 27.06
N SER A 883 27.27 21.13 27.08
CA SER A 883 26.69 21.73 28.30
C SER A 883 25.48 20.96 28.81
N THR A 884 24.71 20.34 27.91
CA THR A 884 23.60 19.43 28.24
C THR A 884 23.96 17.97 28.08
N ASN A 885 25.26 17.65 27.93
CA ASN A 885 25.77 16.35 27.52
C ASN A 885 25.01 15.79 26.30
N TYR A 886 24.75 16.66 25.33
CA TYR A 886 24.06 16.39 24.07
C TYR A 886 22.59 15.96 24.20
N GLY A 887 21.96 16.19 25.36
CA GLY A 887 20.51 16.08 25.54
C GLY A 887 19.77 17.32 25.04
N MET A 888 18.53 17.16 24.59
CA MET A 888 17.66 18.25 24.12
C MET A 888 17.40 19.27 25.25
N PRO A 889 17.83 20.53 25.11
CA PRO A 889 17.53 21.58 26.09
C PRO A 889 16.03 21.92 26.07
N PRO A 890 15.30 21.85 27.21
CA PRO A 890 13.88 22.21 27.26
C PRO A 890 13.58 23.64 26.82
N GLU A 891 14.46 24.59 27.17
CA GLU A 891 14.31 26.01 26.84
C GLU A 891 14.37 26.22 25.32
N SER A 892 15.32 25.58 24.64
CA SER A 892 15.46 25.64 23.18
C SER A 892 14.25 25.03 22.46
N LEU A 893 13.68 23.95 23.02
CA LEU A 893 12.44 23.38 22.48
C LEU A 893 11.26 24.34 22.63
N GLU A 894 11.09 24.93 23.81
CA GLU A 894 10.00 25.86 24.07
C GLU A 894 10.11 27.15 23.24
N GLU A 895 11.31 27.66 23.03
CA GLU A 895 11.58 28.78 22.13
C GLU A 895 11.21 28.43 20.68
N ALA A 896 11.65 27.27 20.19
CA ALA A 896 11.33 26.81 18.83
C ALA A 896 9.83 26.66 18.60
N ILE A 897 9.12 26.05 19.56
CA ILE A 897 7.65 25.92 19.53
C ILE A 897 6.98 27.29 19.50
N SER A 898 7.41 28.22 20.36
CA SER A 898 6.84 29.56 20.44
C SER A 898 7.04 30.34 19.14
N HIS A 899 8.22 30.24 18.54
CA HIS A 899 8.55 30.87 17.27
C HIS A 899 7.73 30.28 16.11
N ASP A 900 7.56 28.96 16.04
CA ASP A 900 6.75 28.32 15.00
C ASP A 900 5.25 28.68 15.15
N LEU A 901 4.72 28.71 16.37
CA LEU A 901 3.36 29.18 16.65
C LEU A 901 3.16 30.64 16.20
N ALA A 902 4.13 31.53 16.48
CA ALA A 902 4.06 32.93 16.05
C ALA A 902 4.03 33.09 14.52
N LYS A 903 4.58 32.13 13.77
CA LYS A 903 4.55 32.08 12.30
C LYS A 903 3.33 31.36 11.72
N GLY A 904 2.40 30.90 12.56
CA GLY A 904 1.20 30.19 12.15
C GLY A 904 1.43 28.72 11.81
N PHE A 905 2.57 28.14 12.21
CA PHE A 905 2.76 26.69 12.14
C PHE A 905 2.07 25.98 13.30
N ILE A 906 1.90 24.67 13.17
CA ILE A 906 1.18 23.81 14.10
C ILE A 906 2.14 22.75 14.65
N PRO A 907 2.75 23.00 15.82
CA PRO A 907 3.50 21.99 16.56
C PRO A 907 2.59 20.78 16.86
N PHE A 908 3.03 19.57 16.52
CA PHE A 908 2.20 18.38 16.81
C PHE A 908 2.96 17.13 17.27
N PHE A 909 4.29 17.07 17.12
CA PHE A 909 5.07 15.91 17.54
C PHE A 909 6.45 16.30 18.10
N ILE A 910 6.83 15.71 19.24
CA ILE A 910 8.18 15.75 19.81
C ILE A 910 8.72 14.32 19.89
N CYS A 911 9.92 14.11 19.37
CA CYS A 911 10.70 12.89 19.54
C CYS A 911 11.79 13.15 20.59
N ALA A 912 11.60 12.63 21.80
CA ALA A 912 12.62 12.63 22.85
C ALA A 912 13.37 11.28 22.81
N THR A 913 14.68 11.30 22.97
CA THR A 913 15.54 10.12 22.86
C THR A 913 16.21 9.79 24.20
N VAL A 914 16.11 8.53 24.63
CA VAL A 914 16.85 8.01 25.79
C VAL A 914 17.90 7.02 25.27
N GLY A 915 19.16 7.44 25.26
CA GLY A 915 20.27 6.71 24.66
C GLY A 915 20.39 6.98 23.17
N THR A 916 20.76 8.22 22.80
CA THR A 916 21.01 8.62 21.41
C THR A 916 22.04 7.73 20.73
N THR A 917 22.04 7.69 19.39
CA THR A 917 22.94 6.78 18.66
C THR A 917 24.40 7.21 18.76
N SER A 918 24.67 8.51 18.68
CA SER A 918 26.02 9.05 18.72
C SER A 918 26.72 8.81 20.05
N SER A 919 26.14 9.30 21.15
CA SER A 919 26.79 9.40 22.46
C SER A 919 26.03 8.75 23.61
N ALA A 920 24.91 8.07 23.32
CA ALA A 920 23.97 7.59 24.34
C ALA A 920 23.46 8.71 25.27
N ALA A 921 23.37 9.95 24.76
CA ALA A 921 22.77 11.07 25.48
C ALA A 921 21.30 10.79 25.84
N VAL A 922 20.81 11.49 26.85
CA VAL A 922 19.47 11.30 27.39
C VAL A 922 18.74 12.64 27.42
N ASP A 923 17.63 12.71 26.69
CA ASP A 923 16.75 13.86 26.71
C ASP A 923 15.94 13.92 28.04
N PRO A 924 15.79 15.10 28.67
CA PRO A 924 15.15 15.22 29.98
C PRO A 924 13.62 15.09 29.88
N LEU A 925 13.08 13.88 30.02
CA LEU A 925 11.66 13.61 29.74
C LEU A 925 10.65 14.37 30.61
N VAL A 926 10.95 14.65 31.88
CA VAL A 926 10.04 15.40 32.77
C VAL A 926 9.73 16.80 32.24
N PRO A 927 10.71 17.70 32.02
CA PRO A 927 10.43 19.03 31.47
C PRO A 927 9.89 18.98 30.04
N LEU A 928 10.38 18.06 29.19
CA LEU A 928 9.85 17.90 27.82
C LEU A 928 8.38 17.45 27.82
N GLY A 929 7.99 16.57 28.74
CA GLY A 929 6.61 16.15 28.96
C GLY A 929 5.71 17.28 29.43
N ASN A 930 6.22 18.18 30.28
CA ASN A 930 5.48 19.37 30.71
C ASN A 930 5.24 20.34 29.53
N ILE A 931 6.25 20.56 28.69
CA ILE A 931 6.14 21.35 27.45
C ILE A 931 5.12 20.71 26.50
N ALA A 932 5.25 19.40 26.23
CA ALA A 932 4.34 18.68 25.35
C ALA A 932 2.88 18.81 25.81
N LYS A 933 2.62 18.65 27.11
CA LYS A 933 1.28 18.87 27.70
C LYS A 933 0.79 20.31 27.56
N LYS A 934 1.66 21.30 27.85
CA LYS A 934 1.32 22.73 27.76
C LYS A 934 0.80 23.11 26.38
N TYR A 935 1.42 22.59 25.33
CA TYR A 935 1.06 22.90 23.94
C TYR A 935 0.16 21.84 23.27
N GLY A 936 -0.19 20.76 23.96
CA GLY A 936 -1.02 19.67 23.40
C GLY A 936 -0.34 18.87 22.29
N ILE A 937 0.98 18.76 22.34
CA ILE A 937 1.85 18.10 21.36
C ILE A 937 2.02 16.62 21.73
N TRP A 938 2.05 15.73 20.73
CA TRP A 938 2.34 14.31 20.95
C TRP A 938 3.80 14.12 21.38
N LEU A 939 4.03 13.49 22.53
CA LEU A 939 5.37 13.12 22.97
C LEU A 939 5.65 11.64 22.72
N HIS A 940 6.62 11.37 21.85
CA HIS A 940 7.20 10.04 21.65
C HIS A 940 8.55 9.94 22.33
N VAL A 941 8.78 8.85 23.05
CA VAL A 941 10.07 8.52 23.65
C VAL A 941 10.70 7.35 22.89
N ASP A 942 11.76 7.64 22.12
CA ASP A 942 12.62 6.65 21.47
C ASP A 942 13.71 6.22 22.46
N ALA A 943 13.57 5.03 23.01
CA ALA A 943 14.58 4.39 23.86
C ALA A 943 15.08 3.09 23.20
N ALA A 944 15.26 3.08 21.87
CA ALA A 944 15.61 1.90 21.10
C ALA A 944 16.77 1.10 21.71
N TYR A 945 17.84 1.76 22.15
CA TYR A 945 18.98 1.13 22.80
C TYR A 945 18.84 1.09 24.33
N ALA A 946 18.78 2.24 24.99
CA ALA A 946 18.90 2.31 26.44
C ALA A 946 17.63 1.92 27.21
N GLY A 947 16.46 1.87 26.55
CA GLY A 947 15.22 1.42 27.18
C GLY A 947 15.31 -0.02 27.73
N ASN A 948 16.18 -0.85 27.14
CA ASN A 948 16.47 -2.19 27.65
C ASN A 948 17.09 -2.14 29.05
N ALA A 949 17.97 -1.18 29.34
CA ALA A 949 18.60 -1.05 30.65
C ALA A 949 17.61 -0.67 31.75
N CYS A 950 16.50 -0.01 31.40
CA CYS A 950 15.51 0.45 32.37
C CYS A 950 14.70 -0.68 33.04
N ILE A 951 14.91 -1.95 32.68
CA ILE A 951 14.40 -3.09 33.47
C ILE A 951 15.16 -3.23 34.80
N CYS A 952 16.38 -2.68 34.87
CA CYS A 952 17.19 -2.60 36.07
C CYS A 952 16.77 -1.37 36.89
N PRO A 953 16.46 -1.51 38.20
CA PRO A 953 16.00 -0.41 39.03
C PRO A 953 16.91 0.84 39.00
N GLU A 954 18.23 0.66 38.96
CA GLU A 954 19.22 1.74 38.97
C GLU A 954 19.26 2.58 37.68
N TYR A 955 18.78 2.04 36.56
CA TYR A 955 18.67 2.74 35.27
C TYR A 955 17.23 3.17 34.95
N ARG A 956 16.24 2.78 35.77
CA ARG A 956 14.83 3.15 35.56
C ARG A 956 14.61 4.67 35.58
N LYS A 957 15.42 5.41 36.35
CA LYS A 957 15.37 6.88 36.42
C LYS A 957 15.53 7.60 35.08
N PHE A 958 16.19 6.97 34.09
CA PHE A 958 16.38 7.57 32.77
C PHE A 958 15.09 7.67 31.94
N ILE A 959 14.02 7.01 32.37
CA ILE A 959 12.68 7.14 31.79
C ILE A 959 11.66 7.74 32.80
N ASP A 960 12.12 8.46 33.82
CA ASP A 960 11.22 9.23 34.69
C ASP A 960 10.53 10.36 33.90
N GLY A 961 9.23 10.54 34.09
CA GLY A 961 8.40 11.44 33.26
C GLY A 961 7.68 10.73 32.11
N ILE A 962 7.90 9.41 31.91
CA ILE A 962 7.26 8.63 30.85
C ILE A 962 5.73 8.62 30.92
N GLU A 963 5.14 8.85 32.10
CA GLU A 963 3.69 9.00 32.29
C GLU A 963 3.08 10.20 31.53
N ASN A 964 3.93 11.13 31.13
CA ASN A 964 3.58 12.29 30.33
C ASN A 964 3.66 12.03 28.82
N ALA A 965 4.29 10.94 28.40
CA ALA A 965 4.41 10.57 26.99
C ALA A 965 3.11 9.96 26.44
N ASP A 966 2.89 10.12 25.13
CA ASP A 966 1.82 9.45 24.40
C ASP A 966 2.27 8.07 23.89
N SER A 967 3.58 7.87 23.70
CA SER A 967 4.15 6.61 23.18
C SER A 967 5.60 6.39 23.61
N PHE A 968 5.99 5.12 23.74
CA PHE A 968 7.31 4.68 24.17
C PHE A 968 7.79 3.50 23.31
N ASN A 969 9.03 3.56 22.82
CA ASN A 969 9.64 2.51 22.00
C ASN A 969 10.96 2.02 22.62
N MET A 970 11.23 0.72 22.50
CA MET A 970 12.56 0.13 22.68
C MET A 970 12.81 -0.98 21.66
N ASN A 971 14.08 -1.35 21.43
CA ASN A 971 14.43 -2.48 20.55
C ASN A 971 15.03 -3.62 21.38
N ALA A 972 14.23 -4.65 21.65
CA ALA A 972 14.67 -5.84 22.38
C ALA A 972 15.79 -6.61 21.67
N HIS A 973 15.91 -6.45 20.34
CA HIS A 973 17.00 -7.02 19.54
C HIS A 973 18.33 -6.26 19.62
N LYS A 974 18.37 -5.09 20.28
CA LYS A 974 19.63 -4.40 20.53
C LYS A 974 20.30 -4.91 21.79
N TRP A 975 19.57 -5.01 22.90
CA TRP A 975 20.21 -5.24 24.20
C TRP A 975 19.37 -6.04 25.21
N LEU A 976 18.38 -6.79 24.72
CA LEU A 976 17.55 -7.70 25.52
C LEU A 976 17.46 -9.09 24.86
N PHE A 977 18.47 -9.47 24.07
CA PHE A 977 18.67 -10.85 23.61
C PHE A 977 17.57 -11.45 22.73
N ALA A 978 16.61 -10.65 22.27
CA ALA A 978 15.54 -11.08 21.38
C ALA A 978 16.00 -10.94 19.93
N ASN A 979 16.38 -12.04 19.28
CA ASN A 979 16.93 -12.06 17.91
C ASN A 979 16.23 -11.09 16.95
N GLN A 980 17.02 -10.44 16.09
CA GLN A 980 16.51 -9.46 15.14
C GLN A 980 15.45 -10.10 14.19
N THR A 981 14.30 -9.48 13.94
CA THR A 981 13.82 -8.16 14.38
C THR A 981 12.79 -8.22 15.53
N CYS A 982 12.92 -7.39 16.56
CA CYS A 982 11.97 -7.27 17.68
C CYS A 982 11.94 -5.85 18.27
N SER A 983 10.92 -5.05 17.94
CA SER A 983 10.83 -3.64 18.37
C SER A 983 9.51 -3.35 19.10
N PRO A 984 9.42 -3.63 20.42
CA PRO A 984 8.28 -3.22 21.22
C PRO A 984 7.97 -1.72 21.15
N LEU A 985 6.69 -1.40 20.97
CA LEU A 985 6.11 -0.06 21.01
C LEU A 985 4.90 -0.10 21.93
N TRP A 986 4.82 0.83 22.88
CA TRP A 986 3.63 1.06 23.69
C TRP A 986 3.04 2.43 23.37
N VAL A 987 1.71 2.50 23.35
CA VAL A 987 0.96 3.74 23.21
C VAL A 987 -0.02 3.90 24.35
N LYS A 988 -0.24 5.14 24.77
CA LYS A 988 -1.21 5.50 25.80
C LYS A 988 -2.67 5.43 25.32
N ASP A 989 -2.87 5.61 24.02
CA ASP A 989 -4.17 5.47 23.36
C ASP A 989 -4.03 4.66 22.07
N ARG A 990 -4.49 3.41 22.10
CA ARG A 990 -4.45 2.51 20.94
C ARG A 990 -5.36 2.97 19.80
N TYR A 991 -6.43 3.72 20.09
CA TYR A 991 -7.37 4.15 19.07
C TYR A 991 -6.75 5.19 18.14
N SER A 992 -5.80 5.99 18.60
CA SER A 992 -5.03 6.89 17.74
C SER A 992 -4.24 6.14 16.66
N LEU A 993 -3.66 4.96 16.97
CA LEU A 993 -3.02 4.09 15.98
C LEU A 993 -4.05 3.47 15.03
N ILE A 994 -5.09 2.84 15.60
CA ILE A 994 -6.13 2.15 14.84
C ILE A 994 -6.80 3.12 13.87
N ASP A 995 -7.18 4.31 14.30
CA ASP A 995 -7.83 5.30 13.46
C ASP A 995 -6.98 5.77 12.27
N ALA A 996 -5.65 5.77 12.42
CA ALA A 996 -4.73 6.20 11.37
C ALA A 996 -4.38 5.06 10.39
N LEU A 997 -4.45 3.80 10.83
CA LEU A 997 -3.92 2.65 10.09
C LEU A 997 -4.98 1.62 9.68
N LYS A 998 -6.17 1.66 10.30
CA LYS A 998 -7.21 0.66 10.09
C LYS A 998 -7.69 0.66 8.65
N THR A 999 -7.75 -0.55 8.10
CA THR A 999 -8.39 -0.86 6.83
C THR A 999 -9.38 -1.99 7.05
N ASN A 1000 -10.60 -1.85 6.51
CA ASN A 1000 -11.66 -2.86 6.61
C ASN A 1000 -11.99 -3.44 5.22
N PRO A 1001 -11.07 -4.20 4.60
CA PRO A 1001 -11.44 -4.90 3.39
C PRO A 1001 -12.37 -6.07 3.74
N GLU A 1002 -13.38 -6.31 2.89
CA GLU A 1002 -14.44 -7.30 3.13
C GLU A 1002 -13.91 -8.72 3.40
N TYR A 1003 -12.80 -9.13 2.78
CA TYR A 1003 -12.19 -10.45 2.97
C TYR A 1003 -11.57 -10.67 4.37
N LEU A 1004 -11.46 -9.62 5.19
CA LEU A 1004 -11.00 -9.70 6.59
C LEU A 1004 -12.14 -9.50 7.59
N GLU A 1005 -13.36 -9.21 7.14
CA GLU A 1005 -14.52 -9.04 8.02
C GLU A 1005 -15.10 -10.39 8.44
N PHE A 1006 -14.80 -10.80 9.68
CA PHE A 1006 -15.47 -11.93 10.31
C PHE A 1006 -16.22 -11.43 11.54
N LYS A 1007 -17.55 -11.52 11.52
CA LYS A 1007 -18.38 -11.42 12.73
C LYS A 1007 -18.13 -12.69 13.54
N VAL A 1008 -17.27 -12.61 14.57
CA VAL A 1008 -17.15 -13.67 15.57
C VAL A 1008 -18.49 -13.77 16.30
N LYS A 1009 -19.40 -14.59 15.78
CA LYS A 1009 -20.50 -15.11 16.59
C LYS A 1009 -19.88 -16.16 17.52
N VAL A 1010 -20.02 -15.95 18.83
CA VAL A 1010 -19.70 -16.89 19.90
C VAL A 1010 -20.48 -18.23 19.76
N SER A 1011 -21.29 -18.42 18.72
CA SER A 1011 -21.99 -19.66 18.40
C SER A 1011 -21.13 -20.78 17.80
N HIS A 1012 -19.91 -20.51 17.31
CA HIS A 1012 -19.07 -21.58 16.73
C HIS A 1012 -18.45 -22.53 17.78
N VAL A 1013 -18.54 -22.22 19.08
CA VAL A 1013 -18.22 -23.17 20.16
C VAL A 1013 -19.41 -24.08 20.50
N HIS A 1014 -20.63 -23.76 20.05
CA HIS A 1014 -21.82 -24.57 20.32
C HIS A 1014 -22.00 -25.77 19.39
N HIS A 1015 -21.40 -25.77 18.19
CA HIS A 1015 -21.72 -26.80 17.19
C HIS A 1015 -21.04 -28.16 17.44
N PHE A 1016 -20.12 -28.24 18.40
CA PHE A 1016 -19.51 -29.51 18.83
C PHE A 1016 -20.18 -30.16 20.06
N VAL A 1017 -21.27 -29.57 20.60
CA VAL A 1017 -21.96 -30.10 21.79
C VAL A 1017 -23.48 -30.07 21.58
N THR A 1018 -24.00 -30.91 20.70
CA THR A 1018 -25.45 -31.12 20.56
C THR A 1018 -25.93 -32.48 21.08
N ASN A 1019 -25.10 -33.26 21.76
CA ASN A 1019 -25.49 -34.57 22.32
C ASN A 1019 -25.20 -34.76 23.83
N ILE A 1020 -25.07 -33.70 24.62
CA ILE A 1020 -24.88 -33.82 26.08
C ILE A 1020 -25.99 -33.05 26.82
N LYS A 1021 -26.66 -33.74 27.74
CA LYS A 1021 -27.90 -33.31 28.41
C LYS A 1021 -27.79 -32.11 29.36
N GLU A 1022 -26.60 -31.61 29.68
CA GLU A 1022 -26.43 -30.44 30.57
C GLU A 1022 -25.19 -29.60 30.19
N PRO A 1023 -25.34 -28.45 29.50
CA PRO A 1023 -24.22 -27.63 29.00
C PRO A 1023 -23.46 -26.85 30.08
N SER A 1024 -24.01 -26.69 31.28
CA SER A 1024 -23.47 -25.82 32.34
C SER A 1024 -22.21 -26.40 33.00
N ILE A 1025 -22.16 -27.72 33.19
CA ILE A 1025 -21.06 -28.40 33.89
C ILE A 1025 -19.79 -28.47 33.01
N TYR A 1026 -19.95 -28.63 31.70
CA TYR A 1026 -18.82 -28.75 30.77
C TYR A 1026 -18.11 -27.41 30.48
N ILE A 1027 -18.84 -26.30 30.53
CA ILE A 1027 -18.28 -24.95 30.37
C ILE A 1027 -17.40 -24.57 31.58
N GLU A 1028 -17.76 -24.99 32.80
CA GLU A 1028 -16.89 -24.81 33.98
C GLU A 1028 -15.64 -25.70 33.93
N ASP A 1029 -15.77 -26.94 33.43
CA ASP A 1029 -14.63 -27.85 33.27
C ASP A 1029 -13.66 -27.37 32.18
N LEU A 1030 -14.16 -26.83 31.06
CA LEU A 1030 -13.34 -26.20 30.02
C LEU A 1030 -12.66 -24.90 30.49
N LYS A 1031 -13.34 -24.08 31.30
CA LYS A 1031 -12.73 -22.89 31.93
C LYS A 1031 -11.62 -23.27 32.91
N LYS A 1032 -11.79 -24.36 33.67
CA LYS A 1032 -10.77 -24.91 34.57
C LYS A 1032 -9.60 -25.54 33.82
N ARG A 1033 -9.86 -26.31 32.75
CA ARG A 1033 -8.88 -27.12 32.03
C ARG A 1033 -8.07 -26.32 30.98
N TYR A 1034 -8.60 -25.22 30.44
CA TYR A 1034 -7.94 -24.41 29.39
C TYR A 1034 -7.69 -22.93 29.75
N HIS A 1035 -8.02 -22.50 30.98
CA HIS A 1035 -7.78 -21.13 31.47
C HIS A 1035 -8.29 -20.00 30.53
N ILE A 1036 -9.39 -20.22 29.82
CA ILE A 1036 -9.94 -19.24 28.89
C ILE A 1036 -10.69 -18.14 29.66
N HIS A 1037 -10.14 -16.92 29.69
CA HIS A 1037 -10.82 -15.72 30.18
C HIS A 1037 -11.60 -15.04 29.05
N VAL A 1038 -12.93 -15.16 29.08
CA VAL A 1038 -13.81 -14.40 28.18
C VAL A 1038 -14.20 -13.09 28.88
N SER A 1039 -13.54 -12.00 28.52
CA SER A 1039 -13.87 -10.64 28.95
C SER A 1039 -15.20 -10.18 28.33
N LYS A 1040 -16.07 -9.57 29.14
CA LYS A 1040 -17.41 -9.07 28.78
C LYS A 1040 -17.41 -7.76 27.95
N LYS A 1041 -16.31 -7.38 27.31
CA LYS A 1041 -16.22 -6.21 26.40
C LYS A 1041 -15.77 -6.65 25.00
N ASP A 1042 -16.70 -6.55 24.05
CA ASP A 1042 -16.55 -6.90 22.63
C ASP A 1042 -15.49 -6.06 21.87
N THR A 1043 -14.21 -6.31 22.07
CA THR A 1043 -13.17 -5.86 21.12
C THR A 1043 -11.94 -6.76 21.20
N VAL A 1044 -11.82 -7.68 20.23
CA VAL A 1044 -10.60 -8.45 20.02
C VAL A 1044 -9.54 -7.55 19.34
N VAL A 1045 -8.28 -7.65 19.76
CA VAL A 1045 -7.18 -6.87 19.17
C VAL A 1045 -6.81 -7.43 17.78
N ASN A 1046 -6.85 -6.59 16.75
CA ASN A 1046 -6.32 -6.91 15.43
C ASN A 1046 -5.07 -6.07 15.17
N TYR A 1047 -3.90 -6.67 15.42
CA TYR A 1047 -2.64 -5.93 15.34
C TYR A 1047 -2.29 -5.44 13.93
N LYS A 1048 -2.93 -5.92 12.85
CA LYS A 1048 -2.80 -5.30 11.52
C LYS A 1048 -3.12 -3.79 11.55
N ASP A 1049 -4.00 -3.36 12.45
CA ASP A 1049 -4.42 -1.96 12.58
C ASP A 1049 -3.47 -1.13 13.46
N TRP A 1050 -2.35 -1.72 13.93
CA TRP A 1050 -1.37 -1.07 14.80
C TRP A 1050 0.00 -0.91 14.13
N GLN A 1051 0.12 -1.33 12.87
CA GLN A 1051 1.38 -1.35 12.13
C GLN A 1051 1.15 -1.14 10.64
N ILE A 1052 2.24 -1.10 9.85
CA ILE A 1052 2.17 -0.84 8.42
C ILE A 1052 1.76 -2.08 7.63
N SER A 1053 2.34 -3.24 7.92
CA SER A 1053 2.07 -4.46 7.13
C SER A 1053 0.80 -5.16 7.59
N LEU A 1054 0.06 -5.75 6.63
CA LEU A 1054 -1.05 -6.65 6.92
C LEU A 1054 -0.52 -7.94 7.58
N SER A 1055 0.34 -8.67 6.87
CA SER A 1055 0.92 -9.93 7.35
C SER A 1055 1.89 -9.71 8.49
N ARG A 1056 1.82 -10.59 9.50
CA ARG A 1056 2.60 -10.52 10.74
C ARG A 1056 3.16 -11.87 11.11
N ARG A 1057 4.44 -11.90 11.48
CA ARG A 1057 5.11 -13.07 12.06
C ARG A 1057 4.74 -13.20 13.54
N PHE A 1058 4.93 -14.38 14.13
CA PHE A 1058 4.69 -14.64 15.55
C PHE A 1058 5.86 -14.12 16.42
N ARG A 1059 6.12 -12.80 16.35
CA ARG A 1059 7.29 -12.15 16.96
C ARG A 1059 7.35 -12.28 18.50
N SER A 1060 6.21 -12.49 19.15
CA SER A 1060 6.13 -12.63 20.61
C SER A 1060 6.76 -13.92 21.14
N LEU A 1061 6.91 -14.97 20.32
CA LEU A 1061 7.54 -16.23 20.76
C LEU A 1061 8.97 -16.05 21.25
N LYS A 1062 9.82 -15.34 20.49
CA LYS A 1062 11.22 -15.11 20.89
C LYS A 1062 11.34 -14.28 22.16
N LEU A 1063 10.54 -13.22 22.29
CA LEU A 1063 10.58 -12.38 23.48
C LEU A 1063 10.03 -13.14 24.70
N TRP A 1064 8.98 -13.94 24.51
CA TRP A 1064 8.45 -14.83 25.54
C TRP A 1064 9.48 -15.85 26.01
N MET A 1065 10.18 -16.54 25.08
CA MET A 1065 11.22 -17.51 25.42
C MET A 1065 12.38 -16.86 26.16
N VAL A 1066 12.86 -15.69 25.70
CA VAL A 1066 13.91 -14.94 26.39
C VAL A 1066 13.51 -14.61 27.83
N LEU A 1067 12.32 -14.02 28.03
CA LEU A 1067 11.84 -13.66 29.36
C LEU A 1067 11.66 -14.87 30.28
N ARG A 1068 11.23 -16.01 29.73
CA ARG A 1068 10.98 -17.23 30.52
C ARG A 1068 12.23 -18.06 30.81
N LEU A 1069 13.12 -18.21 29.84
CA LEU A 1069 14.30 -19.07 29.98
C LEU A 1069 15.43 -18.39 30.75
N TYR A 1070 15.56 -17.06 30.65
CA TYR A 1070 16.56 -16.32 31.43
C TYR A 1070 15.98 -15.75 32.72
N GLY A 1071 14.72 -15.33 32.72
CA GLY A 1071 14.13 -14.62 33.85
C GLY A 1071 14.66 -13.19 33.98
N SER A 1072 13.89 -12.35 34.67
CA SER A 1072 14.23 -10.91 34.78
C SER A 1072 15.54 -10.63 35.51
N GLU A 1073 15.95 -11.49 36.44
CA GLU A 1073 17.17 -11.31 37.23
C GLU A 1073 18.43 -11.50 36.38
N ASN A 1074 18.53 -12.59 35.62
CA ASN A 1074 19.67 -12.80 34.73
C ASN A 1074 19.72 -11.74 33.62
N LEU A 1075 18.56 -11.34 33.06
CA LEU A 1075 18.50 -10.25 32.08
C LEU A 1075 19.06 -8.93 32.65
N ARG A 1076 18.74 -8.61 33.91
CA ARG A 1076 19.33 -7.44 34.60
C ARG A 1076 20.83 -7.60 34.79
N ASN A 1077 21.28 -8.79 35.18
CA ASN A 1077 22.71 -9.07 35.39
C ASN A 1077 23.51 -8.95 34.09
N PHE A 1078 23.03 -9.50 32.97
CA PHE A 1078 23.68 -9.32 31.67
C PHE A 1078 23.83 -7.86 31.27
N ILE A 1079 22.82 -7.01 31.54
CA ILE A 1079 22.91 -5.57 31.29
C ILE A 1079 23.98 -4.94 32.20
N ARG A 1080 23.97 -5.28 33.50
CA ARG A 1080 24.97 -4.79 34.45
C ARG A 1080 26.38 -5.19 34.07
N ASP A 1081 26.58 -6.43 33.63
CA ASP A 1081 27.89 -6.94 33.21
C ASP A 1081 28.42 -6.15 32.02
N HIS A 1082 27.59 -5.93 30.99
CA HIS A 1082 27.98 -5.07 29.86
C HIS A 1082 28.32 -3.64 30.31
N VAL A 1083 27.51 -3.05 31.20
CA VAL A 1083 27.80 -1.70 31.71
C VAL A 1083 29.09 -1.65 32.53
N ASN A 1084 29.38 -2.68 33.32
CA ASN A 1084 30.62 -2.82 34.09
C ASN A 1084 31.83 -2.97 33.16
N LEU A 1085 31.70 -3.76 32.09
CA LEU A 1085 32.74 -3.90 31.06
C LEU A 1085 33.01 -2.58 30.33
N ALA A 1086 31.98 -1.82 29.99
CA ALA A 1086 32.14 -0.49 29.42
C ALA A 1086 32.78 0.48 30.41
N LYS A 1087 32.45 0.38 31.72
CA LYS A 1087 33.13 1.14 32.77
C LYS A 1087 34.62 0.77 32.86
N HIS A 1088 34.97 -0.50 32.78
CA HIS A 1088 36.37 -0.94 32.78
C HIS A 1088 37.15 -0.35 31.60
N PHE A 1089 36.54 -0.33 30.41
CA PHE A 1089 37.12 0.34 29.25
C PHE A 1089 37.27 1.86 29.46
N GLU A 1090 36.27 2.53 30.02
CA GLU A 1090 36.33 3.96 30.38
C GLU A 1090 37.48 4.23 31.36
N ASP A 1091 37.67 3.38 32.36
CA ASP A 1091 38.75 3.49 33.33
C ASP A 1091 40.13 3.32 32.67
N TYR A 1092 40.26 2.45 31.66
CA TYR A 1092 41.49 2.34 30.84
C TYR A 1092 41.78 3.61 30.04
N VAL A 1093 40.77 4.16 29.37
CA VAL A 1093 40.89 5.41 28.60
C VAL A 1093 41.30 6.57 29.52
N ALA A 1094 40.70 6.67 30.71
CA ALA A 1094 40.99 7.74 31.67
C ALA A 1094 42.39 7.65 32.29
N GLN A 1095 43.00 6.46 32.33
CA GLN A 1095 44.36 6.24 32.84
C GLN A 1095 45.45 6.60 31.82
N ASP A 1096 45.13 6.67 30.53
CA ASP A 1096 46.08 7.04 29.47
C ASP A 1096 45.91 8.51 29.08
N PRO A 1097 46.86 9.40 29.43
CA PRO A 1097 46.73 10.84 29.18
C PRO A 1097 46.73 11.21 27.70
N SER A 1098 47.04 10.27 26.81
CA SER A 1098 46.96 10.47 25.36
C SER A 1098 45.52 10.50 24.85
N PHE A 1099 44.54 10.13 25.68
CA PHE A 1099 43.13 10.05 25.33
C PHE A 1099 42.27 10.91 26.26
N GLU A 1100 41.08 11.26 25.75
CA GLU A 1100 40.02 11.89 26.54
C GLU A 1100 38.70 11.12 26.38
N VAL A 1101 37.92 11.03 27.45
CA VAL A 1101 36.52 10.62 27.42
C VAL A 1101 35.68 11.85 27.08
N VAL A 1102 34.96 11.81 25.96
CA VAL A 1102 34.31 13.01 25.37
C VAL A 1102 32.94 13.31 25.98
N THR A 1103 32.22 12.27 26.41
CA THR A 1103 30.88 12.40 26.99
C THR A 1103 30.71 11.46 28.17
N THR A 1104 29.86 11.84 29.13
CA THR A 1104 29.55 10.99 30.29
C THR A 1104 28.96 9.65 29.85
N ARG A 1105 29.54 8.55 30.33
CA ARG A 1105 29.00 7.20 30.10
C ARG A 1105 27.80 6.95 31.02
N TYR A 1106 26.60 6.92 30.45
CA TYR A 1106 25.38 6.51 31.17
C TYR A 1106 25.15 4.99 31.16
N PHE A 1107 25.46 4.34 30.04
CA PHE A 1107 25.15 2.93 29.78
C PHE A 1107 26.42 2.18 29.36
N SER A 1108 26.35 1.39 28.28
CA SER A 1108 27.44 0.52 27.82
C SER A 1108 28.11 1.04 26.54
N LEU A 1109 28.15 2.37 26.38
CA LEU A 1109 28.85 3.06 25.29
C LEU A 1109 29.84 4.05 25.87
N VAL A 1110 31.12 3.90 25.53
CA VAL A 1110 32.16 4.89 25.82
C VAL A 1110 32.48 5.67 24.56
N CYS A 1111 32.43 7.00 24.66
CA CYS A 1111 32.84 7.91 23.59
C CYS A 1111 34.18 8.53 23.97
N PHE A 1112 35.21 8.28 23.17
CA PHE A 1112 36.58 8.65 23.48
C PHE A 1112 37.32 9.09 22.21
N ARG A 1113 38.45 9.76 22.36
CA ARG A 1113 39.35 10.11 21.26
C ARG A 1113 40.76 10.34 21.78
N LEU A 1114 41.74 10.38 20.88
CA LEU A 1114 43.05 10.95 21.18
C LEU A 1114 42.87 12.42 21.58
N ALA A 1115 43.56 12.83 22.64
CA ALA A 1115 43.58 14.22 23.07
C ALA A 1115 44.29 15.10 22.03
N PRO A 1116 43.85 16.37 21.85
CA PRO A 1116 44.52 17.30 20.93
C PRO A 1116 45.95 17.59 21.39
N VAL A 1117 46.87 17.68 20.44
CA VAL A 1117 48.25 18.18 20.66
C VAL A 1117 48.28 19.61 20.15
N ASP A 1118 48.79 20.54 20.94
CA ASP A 1118 48.90 21.99 20.62
C ASP A 1118 47.58 22.73 20.33
N GLY A 1119 46.42 22.10 20.55
CA GLY A 1119 45.10 22.71 20.39
C GLY A 1119 44.54 22.70 18.96
N ASP A 1120 45.18 22.03 18.01
CA ASP A 1120 44.67 21.88 16.63
C ASP A 1120 43.61 20.75 16.55
N GLU A 1121 42.33 21.15 16.51
CA GLU A 1121 41.20 20.22 16.43
C GLU A 1121 41.09 19.51 15.07
N ASP A 1122 41.47 20.15 13.96
CA ASP A 1122 41.37 19.54 12.63
C ASP A 1122 42.42 18.44 12.46
N GLN A 1123 43.65 18.70 12.90
CA GLN A 1123 44.69 17.68 12.93
C GLN A 1123 44.34 16.54 13.90
N CYS A 1124 43.77 16.87 15.07
CA CYS A 1124 43.31 15.85 16.03
C CYS A 1124 42.18 14.99 15.44
N ASN A 1125 41.24 15.59 14.70
CA ASN A 1125 40.19 14.87 13.99
C ASN A 1125 40.77 13.88 12.97
N GLU A 1126 41.80 14.28 12.23
CA GLU A 1126 42.44 13.40 11.24
C GLU A 1126 43.20 12.25 11.89
N ARG A 1127 43.97 12.52 12.95
CA ARG A 1127 44.64 11.46 13.72
C ARG A 1127 43.68 10.41 14.26
N ASN A 1128 42.49 10.83 14.72
CA ASN A 1128 41.47 9.89 15.17
C ASN A 1128 40.83 9.10 14.01
N ARG A 1129 40.70 9.69 12.81
CA ARG A 1129 40.30 8.95 11.59
C ARG A 1129 41.32 7.88 11.20
N GLU A 1130 42.59 8.23 11.21
CA GLU A 1130 43.68 7.30 10.91
C GLU A 1130 43.78 6.19 11.96
N LEU A 1131 43.63 6.52 13.25
CA LEU A 1131 43.58 5.53 14.33
C LEU A 1131 42.42 4.55 14.13
N LEU A 1132 41.22 5.05 13.84
CA LEU A 1132 40.05 4.20 13.56
C LEU A 1132 40.31 3.24 12.40
N ALA A 1133 40.83 3.76 11.28
CA ALA A 1133 41.13 2.97 10.10
C ALA A 1133 42.19 1.90 10.41
N ALA A 1134 43.26 2.28 11.12
CA ALA A 1134 44.33 1.37 11.50
C ALA A 1134 43.83 0.26 12.44
N VAL A 1135 43.01 0.59 13.44
CA VAL A 1135 42.41 -0.37 14.37
C VAL A 1135 41.48 -1.35 13.63
N ASN A 1136 40.54 -0.85 12.83
CA ASN A 1136 39.58 -1.69 12.11
C ASN A 1136 40.26 -2.56 11.03
N SER A 1137 41.34 -2.07 10.41
CA SER A 1137 42.11 -2.83 9.41
C SER A 1137 42.77 -4.09 9.96
N THR A 1138 42.97 -4.18 11.28
CA THR A 1138 43.51 -5.39 11.91
C THR A 1138 42.59 -6.61 11.77
N GLY A 1139 41.29 -6.39 11.54
CA GLY A 1139 40.27 -7.43 11.57
C GLY A 1139 39.99 -8.01 12.97
N LYS A 1140 40.74 -7.61 14.01
CA LYS A 1140 40.64 -8.19 15.36
C LYS A 1140 39.54 -7.58 16.20
N ILE A 1141 39.29 -6.28 16.02
CA ILE A 1141 38.20 -5.55 16.66
C ILE A 1141 37.52 -4.66 15.62
N PHE A 1142 36.26 -4.33 15.85
CA PHE A 1142 35.56 -3.34 15.04
C PHE A 1142 34.90 -2.29 15.93
N ILE A 1143 35.35 -1.04 15.79
CA ILE A 1143 34.77 0.13 16.44
C ILE A 1143 34.25 1.12 15.40
N SER A 1144 33.38 2.02 15.83
CA SER A 1144 32.77 3.04 14.96
C SER A 1144 33.13 4.44 15.44
N HIS A 1145 32.68 5.47 14.72
CA HIS A 1145 32.86 6.86 15.12
C HIS A 1145 31.54 7.63 15.09
N THR A 1146 31.58 8.85 15.61
CA THR A 1146 30.56 9.88 15.43
C THR A 1146 31.22 11.26 15.39
N ALA A 1147 30.43 12.29 15.13
CA ALA A 1147 30.82 13.69 15.22
C ALA A 1147 30.00 14.40 16.30
N LEU A 1148 30.67 15.05 17.25
CA LEU A 1148 30.04 15.76 18.36
C LEU A 1148 30.65 17.17 18.46
N SER A 1149 29.85 18.21 18.26
CA SER A 1149 30.32 19.61 18.26
C SER A 1149 31.55 19.85 17.36
N GLY A 1150 31.60 19.19 16.20
CA GLY A 1150 32.73 19.29 15.26
C GLY A 1150 33.93 18.38 15.57
N LYS A 1151 33.93 17.68 16.72
CA LYS A 1151 34.96 16.70 17.09
C LYS A 1151 34.67 15.33 16.48
N PHE A 1152 35.69 14.67 15.95
CA PHE A 1152 35.65 13.28 15.51
C PHE A 1152 35.91 12.35 16.69
N VAL A 1153 34.90 11.55 17.06
CA VAL A 1153 34.87 10.80 18.32
C VAL A 1153 34.72 9.31 18.03
N LEU A 1154 35.56 8.49 18.64
CA LEU A 1154 35.48 7.04 18.56
C LEU A 1154 34.44 6.50 19.54
N ARG A 1155 33.76 5.43 19.14
CA ARG A 1155 32.67 4.79 19.90
C ARG A 1155 33.03 3.35 20.20
N PHE A 1156 33.03 3.02 21.49
CA PHE A 1156 33.23 1.67 22.00
C PHE A 1156 31.96 1.18 22.70
N ALA A 1157 31.12 0.42 21.98
CA ALA A 1157 29.83 -0.05 22.47
C ALA A 1157 29.91 -1.53 22.89
N VAL A 1158 29.93 -1.78 24.19
CA VAL A 1158 29.92 -3.16 24.73
C VAL A 1158 28.50 -3.70 24.76
N GLY A 1159 28.30 -4.91 24.22
CA GLY A 1159 26.98 -5.55 24.26
C GLY A 1159 26.81 -6.81 23.41
N ALA A 1160 27.84 -7.27 22.69
CA ALA A 1160 27.78 -8.54 21.99
C ALA A 1160 27.72 -9.70 23.03
N PRO A 1161 26.85 -10.71 22.86
CA PRO A 1161 26.59 -11.71 23.91
C PRO A 1161 27.80 -12.54 24.37
N LEU A 1162 28.83 -12.66 23.53
CA LEU A 1162 30.06 -13.41 23.85
C LEU A 1162 31.16 -12.53 24.46
N THR A 1163 30.93 -11.22 24.60
CA THR A 1163 31.94 -10.29 25.12
C THR A 1163 32.24 -10.59 26.58
N GLU A 1164 33.52 -10.54 26.94
CA GLU A 1164 34.03 -10.79 28.29
C GLU A 1164 35.14 -9.76 28.56
N GLU A 1165 35.60 -9.66 29.80
CA GLU A 1165 36.63 -8.69 30.21
C GLU A 1165 37.94 -8.82 29.42
N LYS A 1166 38.34 -10.06 29.10
CA LYS A 1166 39.53 -10.32 28.28
C LYS A 1166 39.46 -9.64 26.91
N HIS A 1167 38.29 -9.66 26.27
CA HIS A 1167 38.07 -9.06 24.95
C HIS A 1167 38.14 -7.53 25.01
N VAL A 1168 37.62 -6.93 26.08
CA VAL A 1168 37.72 -5.47 26.32
C VAL A 1168 39.18 -5.06 26.55
N THR A 1169 39.91 -5.85 27.33
CA THR A 1169 41.33 -5.61 27.62
C THR A 1169 42.19 -5.74 26.37
N GLU A 1170 41.99 -6.79 25.57
CA GLU A 1170 42.67 -6.97 24.29
C GLU A 1170 42.35 -5.85 23.30
N ALA A 1171 41.09 -5.41 23.23
CA ALA A 1171 40.68 -4.30 22.38
C ALA A 1171 41.41 -3.00 22.76
N TRP A 1172 41.52 -2.71 24.06
CA TRP A 1172 42.28 -1.57 24.54
C TRP A 1172 43.76 -1.65 24.18
N GLN A 1173 44.39 -2.82 24.35
CA GLN A 1173 45.79 -3.03 23.95
C GLN A 1173 46.02 -2.79 22.44
N ILE A 1174 45.08 -3.21 21.59
CA ILE A 1174 45.14 -2.94 20.15
C ILE A 1174 45.04 -1.43 19.88
N ILE A 1175 44.10 -0.75 20.53
CA ILE A 1175 43.92 0.71 20.41
C ILE A 1175 45.20 1.44 20.84
N GLN A 1176 45.76 1.13 22.00
CA GLN A 1176 47.01 1.72 22.49
C GLN A 1176 48.20 1.45 21.57
N LYS A 1177 48.34 0.21 21.07
CA LYS A 1177 49.41 -0.15 20.14
C LYS A 1177 49.37 0.71 18.89
N HIS A 1178 48.19 0.90 18.28
CA HIS A 1178 48.05 1.72 17.08
C HIS A 1178 48.13 3.22 17.38
N ALA A 1179 47.68 3.66 18.56
CA ALA A 1179 47.80 5.03 19.02
C ALA A 1179 49.24 5.48 19.27
N SER A 1180 50.15 4.56 19.64
CA SER A 1180 51.56 4.85 19.90
C SER A 1180 52.29 5.51 18.72
N LYS A 1181 51.79 5.33 17.49
CA LYS A 1181 52.31 5.99 16.28
C LYS A 1181 52.07 7.51 16.26
N PHE A 1182 51.09 7.97 17.04
CA PHE A 1182 50.69 9.37 17.11
C PHE A 1182 51.14 10.05 18.40
N THR A 1183 51.69 9.30 19.36
CA THR A 1183 52.09 9.82 20.68
C THR A 1183 53.61 9.79 20.90
N ARG A 1184 54.37 9.11 20.04
CA ARG A 1184 55.84 9.24 19.98
C ARG A 1184 56.21 10.51 19.21
N ASN A 1185 56.59 11.55 19.94
CA ASN A 1185 57.44 12.60 19.39
C ASN A 1185 58.78 11.96 19.02
N ASP A 1186 59.11 11.95 17.73
CA ASP A 1186 60.50 11.92 17.27
C ASP A 1186 61.18 13.20 17.76
N HIS A 1187 61.71 13.16 18.98
CA HIS A 1187 62.88 13.95 19.36
C HIS A 1187 64.12 13.11 19.03
N TYR A 1188 64.55 13.18 17.77
CA TYR A 1188 65.94 12.97 17.36
C TYR A 1188 66.30 13.90 16.20
#